data_AF-A0A518IJB6-F1
#
_entry.id   AF-A0A518IJB6-F1
#
_cell.length_a   1.000
_cell.length_b   1.000
_cell.length_c   1.000
_cell.angle_alpha   90.00
_cell.angle_beta   90.00
_cell.angle_gamma   90.00
#
_symmetry.space_group_name_H-M   'P 1'
#
loop_
_entity.id
_entity.type
_entity.pdbx_description
1 polymer ?
#
loop_
_entity_poly.entity_id
_entity_poly.type
_entity_poly.pdbx_seq_one_letter_code
_entity_poly.pdbx_strand_id
1 'polypeptide(L)'
;MRLFHFVSIVSLFTILTFVTPTYAEEQYLEFIQGLRDKNYHDIALEYLTQIESDKETPKEIRELIPFERAMTLMMFSRTQKLPQDQEETLNRALAQLALFTKQSPNHPKAGTANTERGKIILEKAEVEIRKAQTSDLVKKKEYQAAARKLVAQARAIFQKAYNLHEKTWKSFPATFIDKQKEPEKYAARARAEIQFMSAQLDLAQCTYEEAQAYDRGSADFNRLLKKASEEYAKIHERYRSQVGGLYARMWQGKCFEEQGELGRALGIYNELLGHPGKSQPIKQLKDNILQFRLICLNDDKKKDYQLVINEAEQWLKDNRSRSRTAIGQGITWELARAQEALANTEGVKKSDQERILRQALTNARFVNAFRGKYRDVSRLMVGRINARLQGNSGGDPKEFETAYGLGQDRVKQTKALKEKVAAAKTSADKKKAQVELNQYMEETARLLKIALILADEKTDPKELDHARFLLCYTYYNLRRSYECAILGEYIANHHHKDSAQIALDAAYLALAGFLQAYNDSPKEQRYVDNQHMEAICNLIATKWPDSDRANDARIQLGNIYSQTERPAEAAKWYSQVPKTAPQYVDAQIRAGQAYWNSYLTAMSRASDAKPEDVNQWEKLAEKHLKTGIDATQKSIPPTAKTPENLTAAKTSLAQIALNKGNYQEAIDILTKDPHSVLKAIHLAKGKKRPAKGVQSSEFANLVYQLQLRAYIGLQQIDLARKAMKQLEESASGSGGESITDMYRQLGEKITEEIERLKSAGDTKRIDDVRKSLETFLTDIFKRKDQTYGSLVWIGETYYGMGQGAKENPEVARKYYDKAAAAFEEIQKRQDASGDFIPGNFQVGITLRLVNCKRQQGEYEEALKLITPVLKEKDKSPEVQFEAASILQDWAGSGQGDSHKKYMQAINGMELEGGALIRGWAYLTRILQSSIASTGRDDLKKMYYDTQYNKIEARRKYGIAINDSKELEKAKYETNVFGQISVDLPDDVWERFNKLYRQIQTDMGEDPVDLERRQTASETVAANGAKQLDAETPANTQQKVAQQPATEAPAQGGSNTMLFLVVILLGIGGAAAFYFFGLKPGKKARPSYQLASNVTMPSEIPAPPAPKPSQPASAKSAKPKAAVDKPRTKAEPEKEKRKKSPEQSESGKEKRKLTPEQIAARKAKLAKMSPEEIAARKAAIAKKKAAQAKQQKQSRPRPDGESKDA
;
A
#
# COMPACT_ATOMS: atom_id res chain seq x y z
N MET A 1 15.89 43.06 86.28
CA MET A 1 15.44 42.80 84.89
C MET A 1 16.42 41.95 84.06
N ARG A 2 17.69 42.36 83.82
CA ARG A 2 18.60 41.67 82.87
C ARG A 2 18.71 40.14 83.00
N LEU A 3 18.67 39.57 84.21
CA LEU A 3 18.75 38.11 84.42
C LEU A 3 17.59 37.33 83.78
N PHE A 4 16.37 37.89 83.79
CA PHE A 4 15.17 37.21 83.30
C PHE A 4 15.20 37.01 81.78
N HIS A 5 15.65 38.02 81.03
CA HIS A 5 15.78 37.92 79.58
C HIS A 5 16.88 36.95 79.15
N PHE A 6 17.97 36.84 79.91
CA PHE A 6 19.02 35.87 79.60
C PHE A 6 18.53 34.43 79.74
N VAL A 7 17.79 34.12 80.82
CA VAL A 7 17.16 32.79 80.99
C VAL A 7 16.16 32.51 79.87
N SER A 8 15.28 33.46 79.52
CA SER A 8 14.33 33.25 78.42
C SER A 8 15.01 33.01 77.06
N ILE A 9 16.10 33.72 76.75
CA ILE A 9 16.84 33.54 75.49
C ILE A 9 17.55 32.18 75.46
N VAL A 10 18.20 31.78 76.56
CA VAL A 10 18.86 30.46 76.65
C VAL A 10 17.82 29.33 76.53
N SER A 11 16.70 29.40 77.25
CA SER A 11 15.62 28.40 77.12
C SER A 11 15.04 28.32 75.71
N LEU A 12 14.90 29.46 75.01
CA LEU A 12 14.45 29.44 73.61
C LEU A 12 15.46 28.73 72.71
N PHE A 13 16.76 28.98 72.90
CA PHE A 13 17.82 28.29 72.16
C PHE A 13 17.84 26.78 72.42
N THR A 14 17.72 26.35 73.68
CA THR A 14 17.68 24.92 74.03
C THR A 14 16.47 24.22 73.41
N ILE A 15 15.30 24.88 73.36
CA ILE A 15 14.10 24.34 72.72
C ILE A 15 14.29 24.20 71.21
N LEU A 16 14.89 25.18 70.52
CA LEU A 16 15.17 25.05 69.08
C LEU A 16 16.18 23.94 68.76
N THR A 17 17.14 23.64 69.64
CA THR A 17 18.12 22.55 69.41
C THR A 17 17.56 21.14 69.57
N PHE A 18 16.33 20.96 70.07
CA PHE A 18 15.67 19.65 70.20
C PHE A 18 14.51 19.41 69.22
N VAL A 19 14.26 20.33 68.27
CA VAL A 19 13.31 20.08 67.18
C VAL A 19 13.98 19.20 66.13
N THR A 20 13.95 17.88 66.35
CA THR A 20 14.16 16.93 65.26
C THR A 20 13.09 17.20 64.19
N PRO A 21 13.44 17.34 62.90
CA PRO A 21 12.44 17.54 61.86
C PRO A 21 11.64 16.24 61.72
N THR A 22 10.44 16.22 62.30
CA THR A 22 9.43 15.20 62.02
C THR A 22 8.92 15.42 60.60
N TYR A 23 9.65 14.89 59.62
CA TYR A 23 9.15 14.73 58.26
C TYR A 23 7.80 14.01 58.34
N ALA A 24 6.77 14.61 57.75
CA ALA A 24 5.48 13.97 57.63
C ALA A 24 5.64 12.79 56.67
N GLU A 25 5.63 11.57 57.21
CA GLU A 25 5.82 10.33 56.45
C GLU A 25 4.78 10.26 55.31
N GLU A 26 5.26 10.14 54.07
CA GLU A 26 4.40 10.25 52.90
C GLU A 26 3.41 9.07 52.88
N GLN A 27 2.12 9.38 52.72
CA GLN A 27 1.06 8.37 52.79
C GLN A 27 0.92 7.58 51.46
N TYR A 28 2.02 7.02 50.96
CA TYR A 28 2.18 6.40 49.63
C TYR A 28 0.95 5.59 49.17
N LEU A 29 0.51 4.63 49.99
CA LEU A 29 -0.58 3.71 49.64
C LEU A 29 -1.96 4.40 49.65
N GLU A 30 -2.18 5.39 50.53
CA GLU A 30 -3.44 6.14 50.57
C GLU A 30 -3.54 7.12 49.40
N PHE A 31 -2.42 7.73 48.99
CA PHE A 31 -2.36 8.59 47.81
C PHE A 31 -2.61 7.80 46.51
N ILE A 32 -1.94 6.65 46.33
CA ILE A 32 -2.20 5.72 45.21
C ILE A 32 -3.69 5.32 45.16
N GLN A 33 -4.30 5.04 46.31
CA GLN A 33 -5.72 4.68 46.39
C GLN A 33 -6.63 5.87 46.03
N GLY A 34 -6.33 7.08 46.51
CA GLY A 34 -7.06 8.30 46.19
C GLY A 34 -6.98 8.71 44.71
N LEU A 35 -5.90 8.35 44.01
CA LEU A 35 -5.80 8.48 42.54
C LEU A 35 -6.70 7.45 41.84
N ARG A 36 -6.68 6.18 42.27
CA ARG A 36 -7.56 5.13 41.73
C ARG A 36 -9.04 5.44 41.90
N ASP A 37 -9.45 5.95 43.06
CA ASP A 37 -10.84 6.33 43.36
C ASP A 37 -11.38 7.44 42.46
N LYS A 38 -10.48 8.28 41.93
CA LYS A 38 -10.79 9.33 40.95
C LYS A 38 -10.63 8.88 39.49
N ASN A 39 -10.22 7.62 39.26
CA ASN A 39 -9.88 7.02 37.97
C ASN A 39 -8.59 7.58 37.31
N TYR A 40 -7.73 8.27 38.05
CA TYR A 40 -6.40 8.73 37.60
C TYR A 40 -5.38 7.59 37.62
N HIS A 41 -5.66 6.54 36.83
CA HIS A 41 -4.87 5.31 36.82
C HIS A 41 -3.52 5.46 36.12
N ASP A 42 -3.44 6.34 35.14
CA ASP A 42 -2.21 6.81 34.49
C ASP A 42 -1.28 7.50 35.48
N ILE A 43 -1.76 8.54 36.18
CA ILE A 43 -1.00 9.27 37.20
C ILE A 43 -0.57 8.35 38.34
N ALA A 44 -1.41 7.38 38.73
CA ALA A 44 -1.05 6.38 39.74
C ALA A 44 0.06 5.43 39.27
N LEU A 45 0.21 5.16 37.96
CA LEU A 45 1.32 4.37 37.41
C LEU A 45 2.60 5.19 37.28
N GLU A 46 2.50 6.48 36.98
CA GLU A 46 3.62 7.43 36.97
C GLU A 46 4.19 7.62 38.39
N TYR A 47 3.34 7.91 39.37
CA TYR A 47 3.74 8.01 40.78
C TYR A 47 4.37 6.71 41.31
N LEU A 48 3.79 5.55 40.98
CA LEU A 48 4.39 4.23 41.29
C LEU A 48 5.76 4.00 40.63
N THR A 49 6.12 4.77 39.62
CA THR A 49 7.43 4.71 38.94
C THR A 49 8.40 5.75 39.52
N GLN A 50 7.90 6.92 39.94
CA GLN A 50 8.64 7.91 40.72
C GLN A 50 9.14 7.30 42.05
N ILE A 51 8.28 6.67 42.84
CA ILE A 51 8.66 6.07 44.13
C ILE A 51 9.44 4.74 43.98
N GLU A 52 9.56 4.21 42.77
CA GLU A 52 10.47 3.08 42.47
C GLU A 52 11.90 3.55 42.16
N SER A 53 12.05 4.78 41.65
CA SER A 53 13.36 5.39 41.36
C SER A 53 13.94 6.17 42.55
N ASP A 54 13.10 6.61 43.48
CA ASP A 54 13.51 7.23 44.72
C ASP A 54 14.17 6.22 45.69
N LYS A 55 15.27 6.67 46.31
CA LYS A 55 16.06 5.88 47.26
C LYS A 55 15.52 5.97 48.68
N GLU A 56 14.81 7.04 49.02
CA GLU A 56 14.27 7.28 50.37
C GLU A 56 12.94 6.53 50.61
N THR A 57 12.20 6.20 49.56
CA THR A 57 10.96 5.41 49.63
C THR A 57 11.15 4.11 50.43
N PRO A 58 10.43 3.88 51.55
CA PRO A 58 10.67 2.75 52.46
C PRO A 58 10.64 1.37 51.78
N LYS A 59 11.42 0.42 52.32
CA LYS A 59 11.60 -0.92 51.74
C LYS A 59 10.27 -1.69 51.64
N GLU A 60 9.41 -1.51 52.62
CA GLU A 60 8.08 -2.12 52.75
C GLU A 60 7.12 -1.60 51.66
N ILE A 61 7.26 -0.33 51.28
CA ILE A 61 6.54 0.28 50.15
C ILE A 61 7.14 -0.21 48.83
N ARG A 62 8.47 -0.23 48.72
CA ARG A 62 9.20 -0.65 47.52
C ARG A 62 8.91 -2.10 47.13
N GLU A 63 8.80 -3.01 48.11
CA GLU A 63 8.36 -4.39 47.89
C GLU A 63 6.91 -4.49 47.39
N LEU A 64 6.04 -3.52 47.71
CA LEU A 64 4.64 -3.48 47.28
C LEU A 64 4.43 -2.88 45.88
N ILE A 65 5.38 -2.13 45.33
CA ILE A 65 5.23 -1.42 44.04
C ILE A 65 4.70 -2.33 42.91
N PRO A 66 5.22 -3.55 42.66
CA PRO A 66 4.70 -4.39 41.59
C PRO A 66 3.28 -4.94 41.86
N PHE A 67 2.90 -5.13 43.13
CA PHE A 67 1.52 -5.49 43.49
C PHE A 67 0.56 -4.33 43.24
N GLU A 68 0.91 -3.12 43.71
CA GLU A 68 0.07 -1.94 43.55
C GLU A 68 0.01 -1.47 42.08
N ARG A 69 1.10 -1.61 41.32
CA ARG A 69 1.12 -1.38 39.86
C ARG A 69 0.16 -2.32 39.13
N ALA A 70 0.10 -3.59 39.53
CA ALA A 70 -0.88 -4.51 38.99
C ALA A 70 -2.33 -4.16 39.38
N MET A 71 -2.60 -3.79 40.63
CA MET A 71 -3.95 -3.38 41.06
C MET A 71 -4.44 -2.16 40.28
N THR A 72 -3.56 -1.18 40.04
CA THR A 72 -3.88 -0.01 39.19
C THR A 72 -4.16 -0.44 37.74
N LEU A 73 -3.35 -1.32 37.15
CA LEU A 73 -3.59 -1.86 35.80
C LEU A 73 -4.90 -2.67 35.71
N MET A 74 -5.29 -3.43 36.74
CA MET A 74 -6.57 -4.15 36.78
C MET A 74 -7.81 -3.25 36.91
N MET A 75 -7.64 -2.02 37.41
CA MET A 75 -8.69 -1.00 37.35
C MET A 75 -8.67 -0.30 35.99
N PHE A 76 -7.50 0.09 35.49
CA PHE A 76 -7.32 0.73 34.20
C PHE A 76 -7.77 -0.13 33.01
N SER A 77 -7.66 -1.46 33.08
CA SER A 77 -8.16 -2.35 32.03
C SER A 77 -9.69 -2.29 31.88
N ARG A 78 -10.41 -1.85 32.92
CA ARG A 78 -11.87 -1.67 32.91
C ARG A 78 -12.32 -0.34 32.31
N THR A 79 -11.41 0.63 32.18
CA THR A 79 -11.68 1.92 31.52
C THR A 79 -11.33 1.93 30.03
N GLN A 80 -10.69 0.86 29.51
CA GLN A 80 -10.30 0.77 28.09
C GLN A 80 -11.51 0.58 27.17
N LYS A 81 -11.48 1.26 26.01
CA LYS A 81 -12.57 1.22 25.02
C LYS A 81 -12.38 0.15 23.94
N LEU A 82 -11.15 -0.32 23.73
CA LEU A 82 -10.80 -1.37 22.78
C LEU A 82 -10.44 -2.67 23.53
N PRO A 83 -10.86 -3.85 23.01
CA PRO A 83 -10.52 -5.14 23.63
C PRO A 83 -9.02 -5.45 23.63
N GLN A 84 -8.26 -4.92 22.67
CA GLN A 84 -6.81 -5.13 22.56
C GLN A 84 -6.07 -4.41 23.69
N ASP A 85 -6.33 -3.11 23.89
CA ASP A 85 -5.79 -2.31 24.99
C ASP A 85 -6.16 -2.91 26.35
N GLN A 86 -7.40 -3.42 26.48
CA GLN A 86 -7.87 -4.13 27.67
C GLN A 86 -7.04 -5.41 27.94
N GLU A 87 -6.82 -6.24 26.92
CA GLU A 87 -6.01 -7.45 27.05
C GLU A 87 -4.52 -7.13 27.31
N GLU A 88 -3.94 -6.13 26.66
CA GLU A 88 -2.55 -5.71 26.92
C GLU A 88 -2.39 -5.19 28.35
N THR A 89 -3.33 -4.37 28.83
CA THR A 89 -3.33 -3.86 30.20
C THR A 89 -3.45 -5.00 31.23
N LEU A 90 -4.28 -6.02 30.95
CA LEU A 90 -4.36 -7.23 31.77
C LEU A 90 -3.09 -8.11 31.69
N ASN A 91 -2.42 -8.18 30.53
CA ASN A 91 -1.13 -8.86 30.39
C ASN A 91 -0.03 -8.15 31.21
N ARG A 92 -0.01 -6.81 31.21
CA ARG A 92 0.88 -6.00 32.04
C ARG A 92 0.59 -6.18 33.52
N ALA A 93 -0.68 -6.26 33.93
CA ALA A 93 -1.07 -6.59 35.30
C ALA A 93 -0.59 -7.99 35.71
N LEU A 94 -0.79 -9.01 34.86
CA LEU A 94 -0.32 -10.38 35.09
C LEU A 94 1.20 -10.45 35.27
N ALA A 95 1.96 -9.71 34.46
CA ALA A 95 3.41 -9.64 34.58
C ALA A 95 3.87 -9.01 35.91
N GLN A 96 3.21 -7.93 36.34
CA GLN A 96 3.52 -7.24 37.59
C GLN A 96 3.15 -8.08 38.84
N LEU A 97 2.00 -8.80 38.83
CA LEU A 97 1.69 -9.77 39.88
C LEU A 97 2.67 -10.96 39.88
N ALA A 98 3.09 -11.43 38.70
CA ALA A 98 4.07 -12.51 38.60
C ALA A 98 5.43 -12.08 39.19
N LEU A 99 5.87 -10.86 38.87
CA LEU A 99 7.08 -10.23 39.42
C LEU A 99 6.99 -10.13 40.96
N PHE A 100 5.91 -9.55 41.50
CA PHE A 100 5.67 -9.47 42.94
C PHE A 100 5.77 -10.84 43.64
N THR A 101 5.08 -11.86 43.11
CA THR A 101 5.09 -13.21 43.70
C THR A 101 6.44 -13.94 43.56
N LYS A 102 7.36 -13.44 42.74
CA LYS A 102 8.73 -13.94 42.59
C LYS A 102 9.70 -13.23 43.53
N GLN A 103 9.58 -11.91 43.69
CA GLN A 103 10.43 -11.11 44.56
C GLN A 103 10.06 -11.25 46.04
N SER A 104 8.75 -11.22 46.35
CA SER A 104 8.24 -11.17 47.73
C SER A 104 7.32 -12.36 48.06
N PRO A 105 7.76 -13.63 47.87
CA PRO A 105 6.90 -14.81 47.91
C PRO A 105 6.25 -15.10 49.28
N ASN A 106 6.84 -14.59 50.37
CA ASN A 106 6.33 -14.73 51.74
C ASN A 106 5.56 -13.51 52.24
N HIS A 107 5.42 -12.44 51.44
CA HIS A 107 4.73 -11.21 51.87
C HIS A 107 3.23 -11.47 52.11
N PRO A 108 2.55 -10.83 53.09
CA PRO A 108 1.13 -11.06 53.37
C PRO A 108 0.18 -10.91 52.17
N LYS A 109 0.53 -10.07 51.18
CA LYS A 109 -0.23 -9.91 49.92
C LYS A 109 0.04 -11.00 48.88
N ALA A 110 1.04 -11.87 49.04
CA ALA A 110 1.43 -12.87 48.04
C ALA A 110 0.33 -13.92 47.77
N GLY A 111 -0.49 -14.23 48.78
CA GLY A 111 -1.70 -15.03 48.59
C GLY A 111 -2.70 -14.32 47.66
N THR A 112 -3.02 -13.05 47.95
CA THR A 112 -3.91 -12.21 47.13
C THR A 112 -3.39 -12.03 45.70
N ALA A 113 -2.09 -11.78 45.54
CA ALA A 113 -1.48 -11.63 44.22
C ALA A 113 -1.59 -12.91 43.36
N ASN A 114 -1.50 -14.09 43.98
CA ASN A 114 -1.77 -15.34 43.28
C ASN A 114 -3.26 -15.53 42.99
N THR A 115 -4.18 -15.19 43.91
CA THR A 115 -5.63 -15.19 43.64
C THR A 115 -5.98 -14.36 42.40
N GLU A 116 -5.51 -13.11 42.31
CA GLU A 116 -5.85 -12.24 41.17
C GLU A 116 -5.18 -12.69 39.85
N ARG A 117 -3.97 -13.28 39.90
CA ARG A 117 -3.36 -13.95 38.72
C ARG A 117 -4.21 -15.12 38.23
N GLY A 118 -4.67 -15.96 39.15
CA GLY A 118 -5.51 -17.12 38.84
C GLY A 118 -6.79 -16.68 38.11
N LYS A 119 -7.45 -15.62 38.62
CA LYS A 119 -8.67 -15.05 38.02
C LYS A 119 -8.45 -14.58 36.57
N ILE A 120 -7.46 -13.74 36.29
CA ILE A 120 -7.24 -13.24 34.91
C ILE A 120 -6.93 -14.39 33.94
N ILE A 121 -6.21 -15.43 34.38
CA ILE A 121 -5.92 -16.61 33.56
C ILE A 121 -7.18 -17.48 33.35
N LEU A 122 -8.07 -17.56 34.34
CA LEU A 122 -9.35 -18.26 34.23
C LEU A 122 -10.34 -17.50 33.33
N GLU A 123 -10.41 -16.17 33.42
CA GLU A 123 -11.19 -15.31 32.51
C GLU A 123 -10.73 -15.49 31.05
N LYS A 124 -9.42 -15.66 30.81
CA LYS A 124 -8.89 -16.04 29.48
C LYS A 124 -9.32 -17.44 29.06
N ALA A 125 -9.37 -18.42 29.98
CA ALA A 125 -9.91 -19.75 29.67
C ALA A 125 -11.40 -19.66 29.24
N GLU A 126 -12.21 -18.87 29.93
CA GLU A 126 -13.61 -18.59 29.55
C GLU A 126 -13.75 -17.94 28.17
N VAL A 127 -12.77 -17.14 27.72
CA VAL A 127 -12.72 -16.60 26.36
C VAL A 127 -12.49 -17.72 25.34
N GLU A 128 -11.52 -18.61 25.57
CA GLU A 128 -11.27 -19.74 24.67
C GLU A 128 -12.43 -20.75 24.65
N ILE A 129 -13.07 -21.02 25.80
CA ILE A 129 -14.30 -21.83 25.88
C ILE A 129 -15.41 -21.24 25.01
N ARG A 130 -15.63 -19.92 25.07
CA ARG A 130 -16.62 -19.24 24.22
C ARG A 130 -16.26 -19.30 22.73
N LYS A 131 -14.99 -19.09 22.37
CA LYS A 131 -14.52 -19.25 20.98
C LYS A 131 -14.76 -20.67 20.47
N ALA A 132 -14.54 -21.70 21.29
CA ALA A 132 -14.80 -23.09 20.92
C ALA A 132 -16.29 -23.35 20.61
N GLN A 133 -17.20 -22.75 21.38
CA GLN A 133 -18.66 -22.93 21.21
C GLN A 133 -19.20 -22.35 19.89
N THR A 134 -18.51 -21.40 19.27
CA THR A 134 -18.93 -20.74 18.02
C THR A 134 -18.07 -21.09 16.80
N SER A 135 -17.21 -22.10 16.89
CA SER A 135 -16.19 -22.41 15.87
C SER A 135 -16.45 -23.69 15.09
N ASP A 136 -15.77 -23.81 13.94
CA ASP A 136 -15.69 -25.07 13.17
C ASP A 136 -15.01 -26.20 13.97
N LEU A 137 -15.21 -27.45 13.52
CA LEU A 137 -14.74 -28.65 14.24
C LEU A 137 -13.22 -28.75 14.44
N VAL A 138 -12.42 -28.03 13.67
CA VAL A 138 -10.96 -28.00 13.83
C VAL A 138 -10.59 -26.99 14.91
N LYS A 139 -10.97 -25.72 14.71
CA LYS A 139 -10.68 -24.64 15.67
C LYS A 139 -11.31 -24.88 17.04
N LYS A 140 -12.48 -25.51 17.10
CA LYS A 140 -13.12 -25.94 18.34
C LYS A 140 -12.20 -26.79 19.21
N LYS A 141 -11.47 -27.76 18.63
CA LYS A 141 -10.53 -28.61 19.36
C LYS A 141 -9.30 -27.83 19.84
N GLU A 142 -8.80 -26.91 19.03
CA GLU A 142 -7.68 -26.02 19.36
C GLU A 142 -8.03 -25.11 20.56
N TYR A 143 -9.17 -24.43 20.50
CA TYR A 143 -9.67 -23.57 21.57
C TYR A 143 -9.99 -24.37 22.85
N GLN A 144 -10.56 -25.58 22.75
CA GLN A 144 -10.74 -26.48 23.90
C GLN A 144 -9.41 -26.91 24.53
N ALA A 145 -8.36 -27.15 23.74
CA ALA A 145 -7.03 -27.45 24.26
C ALA A 145 -6.36 -26.23 24.92
N ALA A 146 -6.50 -25.04 24.33
CA ALA A 146 -6.04 -23.78 24.90
C ALA A 146 -6.74 -23.47 26.23
N ALA A 147 -8.06 -23.64 26.30
CA ALA A 147 -8.84 -23.51 27.52
C ALA A 147 -8.34 -24.44 28.64
N ARG A 148 -8.22 -25.75 28.40
CA ARG A 148 -7.71 -26.70 29.42
C ARG A 148 -6.30 -26.32 29.91
N LYS A 149 -5.42 -25.86 29.02
CA LYS A 149 -4.08 -25.38 29.38
C LYS A 149 -4.14 -24.16 30.31
N LEU A 150 -5.02 -23.20 30.04
CA LEU A 150 -5.23 -22.01 30.88
C LEU A 150 -5.87 -22.37 32.23
N VAL A 151 -6.88 -23.23 32.28
CA VAL A 151 -7.48 -23.71 33.54
C VAL A 151 -6.44 -24.44 34.41
N ALA A 152 -5.58 -25.28 33.82
CA ALA A 152 -4.50 -25.95 34.53
C ALA A 152 -3.48 -24.95 35.12
N GLN A 153 -3.13 -23.89 34.38
CA GLN A 153 -2.28 -22.81 34.87
C GLN A 153 -2.94 -22.01 36.00
N ALA A 154 -4.22 -21.66 35.86
CA ALA A 154 -4.99 -20.99 36.90
C ALA A 154 -5.05 -21.83 38.19
N ARG A 155 -5.40 -23.12 38.09
CA ARG A 155 -5.45 -24.06 39.22
C ARG A 155 -4.10 -24.15 39.95
N ALA A 156 -2.99 -24.26 39.21
CA ALA A 156 -1.64 -24.32 39.81
C ALA A 156 -1.25 -23.03 40.55
N ILE A 157 -1.81 -21.88 40.17
CA ILE A 157 -1.60 -20.59 40.84
C ILE A 157 -2.56 -20.44 42.03
N PHE A 158 -3.83 -20.81 41.88
CA PHE A 158 -4.79 -20.84 42.99
C PHE A 158 -4.40 -21.81 44.09
N GLN A 159 -3.74 -22.94 43.78
CA GLN A 159 -3.20 -23.83 44.81
C GLN A 159 -2.10 -23.15 45.66
N LYS A 160 -1.29 -22.26 45.05
CA LYS A 160 -0.32 -21.45 45.80
C LYS A 160 -1.02 -20.40 46.67
N ALA A 161 -2.08 -19.78 46.17
CA ALA A 161 -2.93 -18.89 46.96
C ALA A 161 -3.58 -19.63 48.15
N TYR A 162 -4.19 -20.78 47.91
CA TYR A 162 -4.75 -21.68 48.94
C TYR A 162 -3.72 -21.99 50.03
N ASN A 163 -2.52 -22.44 49.66
CA ASN A 163 -1.49 -22.82 50.65
C ASN A 163 -1.07 -21.62 51.52
N LEU A 164 -0.96 -20.41 50.93
CA LEU A 164 -0.60 -19.19 51.66
C LEU A 164 -1.73 -18.67 52.55
N HIS A 165 -2.98 -18.66 52.05
CA HIS A 165 -4.15 -18.27 52.84
C HIS A 165 -4.43 -19.27 53.97
N GLU A 166 -4.23 -20.58 53.73
CA GLU A 166 -4.35 -21.61 54.77
C GLU A 166 -3.30 -21.43 55.87
N LYS A 167 -2.03 -21.20 55.50
CA LYS A 167 -0.95 -20.90 56.46
C LYS A 167 -1.27 -19.65 57.29
N THR A 168 -1.83 -18.62 56.67
CA THR A 168 -2.22 -17.36 57.31
C THR A 168 -3.43 -17.52 58.23
N TRP A 169 -4.41 -18.35 57.87
CA TRP A 169 -5.55 -18.67 58.72
C TRP A 169 -5.13 -19.54 59.93
N LYS A 170 -4.25 -20.53 59.71
CA LYS A 170 -3.70 -21.42 60.76
C LYS A 170 -2.70 -20.73 61.70
N SER A 171 -2.18 -19.54 61.40
CA SER A 171 -1.33 -18.78 62.33
C SER A 171 -2.11 -18.02 63.40
N PHE A 172 -3.45 -17.93 63.30
CA PHE A 172 -4.27 -17.42 64.41
C PHE A 172 -4.56 -18.54 65.42
N PRO A 173 -4.62 -18.24 66.73
CA PRO A 173 -4.95 -19.24 67.75
C PRO A 173 -6.27 -19.96 67.47
N ALA A 174 -6.29 -21.28 67.66
CA ALA A 174 -7.51 -22.07 67.55
C ALA A 174 -8.54 -21.74 68.64
N THR A 175 -8.06 -21.24 69.79
CA THR A 175 -8.85 -20.76 70.94
C THR A 175 -9.80 -19.61 70.58
N PHE A 176 -10.71 -19.27 71.50
CA PHE A 176 -11.63 -18.15 71.34
C PHE A 176 -10.87 -16.80 71.35
N ILE A 177 -11.10 -15.97 70.35
CA ILE A 177 -10.63 -14.58 70.30
C ILE A 177 -11.84 -13.69 70.65
N ASP A 178 -11.73 -12.92 71.72
CA ASP A 178 -12.80 -12.06 72.22
C ASP A 178 -12.99 -10.85 71.30
N LYS A 179 -14.15 -10.76 70.65
CA LYS A 179 -14.49 -9.69 69.69
C LYS A 179 -14.52 -8.29 70.32
N GLN A 180 -14.72 -8.17 71.63
CA GLN A 180 -14.74 -6.88 72.33
C GLN A 180 -13.34 -6.49 72.85
N LYS A 181 -12.55 -7.46 73.33
CA LYS A 181 -11.21 -7.20 73.88
C LYS A 181 -10.11 -7.16 72.81
N GLU A 182 -10.23 -7.95 71.75
CA GLU A 182 -9.24 -8.05 70.66
C GLU A 182 -9.89 -7.86 69.27
N PRO A 183 -10.62 -6.75 69.03
CA PRO A 183 -11.42 -6.54 67.82
C PRO A 183 -10.60 -6.64 66.53
N GLU A 184 -9.35 -6.17 66.54
CA GLU A 184 -8.47 -6.20 65.37
C GLU A 184 -7.99 -7.62 65.04
N LYS A 185 -7.61 -8.42 66.05
CA LYS A 185 -7.20 -9.83 65.85
C LYS A 185 -8.39 -10.69 65.43
N TYR A 186 -9.57 -10.44 66.00
CA TYR A 186 -10.82 -11.06 65.58
C TYR A 186 -11.11 -10.76 64.09
N ALA A 187 -11.04 -9.47 63.71
CA ALA A 187 -11.23 -9.06 62.31
C ALA A 187 -10.13 -9.61 61.38
N ALA A 188 -8.89 -9.74 61.83
CA ALA A 188 -7.80 -10.32 61.06
C ALA A 188 -8.01 -11.82 60.81
N ARG A 189 -8.38 -12.61 61.83
CA ARG A 189 -8.73 -14.03 61.69
C ARG A 189 -9.91 -14.22 60.74
N ALA A 190 -10.96 -13.40 60.87
CA ALA A 190 -12.13 -13.45 59.98
C ALA A 190 -11.77 -13.11 58.52
N ARG A 191 -10.90 -12.13 58.28
CA ARG A 191 -10.37 -11.83 56.92
C ARG A 191 -9.57 -13.00 56.34
N ALA A 192 -8.71 -13.63 57.13
CA ALA A 192 -7.93 -14.79 56.71
C ALA A 192 -8.83 -16.01 56.40
N GLU A 193 -9.89 -16.24 57.18
CA GLU A 193 -10.86 -17.30 56.92
C GLU A 193 -11.64 -17.06 55.61
N ILE A 194 -12.08 -15.82 55.35
CA ILE A 194 -12.74 -15.45 54.10
C ILE A 194 -11.80 -15.63 52.90
N GLN A 195 -10.51 -15.27 53.03
CA GLN A 195 -9.51 -15.47 51.98
C GLN A 195 -9.25 -16.96 51.71
N PHE A 196 -9.19 -17.79 52.76
CA PHE A 196 -9.02 -19.23 52.65
C PHE A 196 -10.25 -19.91 52.00
N MET A 197 -11.46 -19.53 52.42
CA MET A 197 -12.72 -19.96 51.77
C MET A 197 -12.78 -19.51 50.30
N SER A 198 -12.31 -18.30 49.97
CA SER A 198 -12.25 -17.83 48.58
C SER A 198 -11.35 -18.73 47.73
N ALA A 199 -10.16 -19.11 48.23
CA ALA A 199 -9.27 -20.00 47.50
C ALA A 199 -9.80 -21.43 47.36
N GLN A 200 -10.64 -21.89 48.30
CA GLN A 200 -11.41 -23.15 48.15
C GLN A 200 -12.42 -23.05 47.01
N LEU A 201 -13.14 -21.92 46.90
CA LEU A 201 -14.07 -21.66 45.80
C LEU A 201 -13.35 -21.51 44.45
N ASP A 202 -12.23 -20.79 44.40
CA ASP A 202 -11.42 -20.60 43.19
C ASP A 202 -10.91 -21.95 42.61
N LEU A 203 -10.50 -22.88 43.48
CA LEU A 203 -10.10 -24.23 43.08
C LEU A 203 -11.26 -25.08 42.55
N ALA A 204 -12.45 -24.99 43.18
CA ALA A 204 -13.66 -25.66 42.70
C ALA A 204 -14.15 -25.07 41.36
N GLN A 205 -14.05 -23.75 41.16
CA GLN A 205 -14.33 -23.09 39.89
C GLN A 205 -13.40 -23.60 38.79
N CYS A 206 -12.11 -23.85 39.10
CA CYS A 206 -11.21 -24.49 38.14
C CYS A 206 -11.65 -25.92 37.77
N THR A 207 -12.28 -26.69 38.65
CA THR A 207 -12.87 -28.00 38.28
C THR A 207 -14.10 -27.83 37.38
N TYR A 208 -14.92 -26.81 37.62
CA TYR A 208 -16.06 -26.49 36.76
C TYR A 208 -15.64 -26.00 35.36
N GLU A 209 -14.73 -25.02 35.26
CA GLU A 209 -14.27 -24.50 33.96
C GLU A 209 -13.45 -25.53 33.16
N GLU A 210 -12.77 -26.46 33.83
CA GLU A 210 -12.16 -27.61 33.12
C GLU A 210 -13.24 -28.45 32.44
N ALA A 211 -14.41 -28.67 33.08
CA ALA A 211 -15.54 -29.34 32.44
C ALA A 211 -16.05 -28.57 31.22
N GLN A 212 -16.19 -27.24 31.33
CA GLN A 212 -16.65 -26.37 30.23
C GLN A 212 -15.72 -26.40 28.99
N ALA A 213 -14.46 -26.81 29.16
CA ALA A 213 -13.51 -27.02 28.07
C ALA A 213 -13.64 -28.39 27.37
N TYR A 214 -14.65 -29.21 27.70
CA TYR A 214 -15.04 -30.43 27.00
C TYR A 214 -16.38 -30.26 26.27
N ASP A 215 -16.76 -31.26 25.47
CA ASP A 215 -18.08 -31.30 24.84
C ASP A 215 -19.17 -31.64 25.86
N ARG A 216 -20.27 -30.88 25.85
CA ARG A 216 -21.41 -31.06 26.75
C ARG A 216 -21.95 -32.50 26.68
N GLY A 217 -22.20 -33.09 27.84
CA GLY A 217 -22.66 -34.47 27.97
C GLY A 217 -21.59 -35.55 27.73
N SER A 218 -20.34 -35.19 27.39
CA SER A 218 -19.23 -36.16 27.32
C SER A 218 -18.89 -36.76 28.69
N ALA A 219 -18.20 -37.90 28.69
CA ALA A 219 -17.79 -38.58 29.92
C ALA A 219 -16.95 -37.69 30.84
N ASP A 220 -15.98 -36.95 30.29
CA ASP A 220 -15.15 -36.01 31.05
C ASP A 220 -15.93 -34.80 31.57
N PHE A 221 -16.82 -34.23 30.74
CA PHE A 221 -17.72 -33.14 31.17
C PHE A 221 -18.55 -33.56 32.39
N ASN A 222 -19.23 -34.71 32.31
CA ASN A 222 -20.06 -35.22 33.41
C ASN A 222 -19.24 -35.60 34.66
N ARG A 223 -18.06 -36.20 34.46
CA ARG A 223 -17.10 -36.58 35.52
C ARG A 223 -16.58 -35.35 36.27
N LEU A 224 -16.20 -34.30 35.55
CA LEU A 224 -15.68 -33.06 36.13
C LEU A 224 -16.79 -32.24 36.80
N LEU A 225 -18.00 -32.16 36.24
CA LEU A 225 -19.14 -31.55 36.93
C LEU A 225 -19.53 -32.30 38.22
N LYS A 226 -19.41 -33.64 38.25
CA LYS A 226 -19.63 -34.42 39.48
C LYS A 226 -18.56 -34.08 40.53
N LYS A 227 -17.29 -34.04 40.13
CA LYS A 227 -16.19 -33.64 41.02
C LYS A 227 -16.38 -32.21 41.55
N ALA A 228 -16.79 -31.27 40.70
CA ALA A 228 -17.08 -29.90 41.10
C ALA A 228 -18.26 -29.82 42.07
N SER A 229 -19.36 -30.56 41.85
CA SER A 229 -20.51 -30.56 42.76
C SER A 229 -20.18 -31.18 44.13
N GLU A 230 -19.29 -32.17 44.19
CA GLU A 230 -18.74 -32.73 45.43
C GLU A 230 -17.77 -31.77 46.15
N GLU A 231 -16.96 -30.99 45.42
CA GLU A 231 -16.08 -29.95 45.97
C GLU A 231 -16.92 -28.80 46.56
N TYR A 232 -17.92 -28.32 45.82
CA TYR A 232 -18.86 -27.30 46.29
C TYR A 232 -19.73 -27.78 47.46
N ALA A 233 -20.12 -29.07 47.51
CA ALA A 233 -20.82 -29.64 48.66
C ALA A 233 -20.02 -29.46 49.96
N LYS A 234 -18.74 -29.88 49.95
CA LYS A 234 -17.84 -29.81 51.11
C LYS A 234 -17.61 -28.37 51.58
N ILE A 235 -17.52 -27.41 50.65
CA ILE A 235 -17.42 -25.98 50.98
C ILE A 235 -18.72 -25.48 51.61
N HIS A 236 -19.89 -25.82 51.03
CA HIS A 236 -21.17 -25.46 51.63
C HIS A 236 -21.33 -26.05 53.04
N GLU A 237 -21.04 -27.34 53.23
CA GLU A 237 -21.14 -28.02 54.52
C GLU A 237 -20.30 -27.35 55.62
N ARG A 238 -19.10 -26.89 55.28
CA ARG A 238 -18.21 -26.18 56.22
C ARG A 238 -18.68 -24.76 56.56
N TYR A 239 -19.32 -24.06 55.61
CA TYR A 239 -19.65 -22.64 55.75
C TYR A 239 -21.15 -22.32 55.53
N ARG A 240 -22.05 -23.24 55.91
CA ARG A 240 -23.50 -23.24 55.54
C ARG A 240 -24.22 -21.90 55.68
N SER A 241 -23.98 -21.17 56.77
CA SER A 241 -24.61 -19.86 57.07
C SER A 241 -23.87 -18.65 56.47
N GLN A 242 -22.65 -18.84 55.94
CA GLN A 242 -21.89 -17.79 55.27
C GLN A 242 -22.28 -17.71 53.79
N VAL A 243 -22.34 -16.50 53.24
CA VAL A 243 -22.71 -16.28 51.82
C VAL A 243 -21.75 -16.97 50.84
N GLY A 244 -20.50 -17.26 51.22
CA GLY A 244 -19.58 -18.09 50.44
C GLY A 244 -19.97 -19.57 50.39
N GLY A 245 -20.50 -20.11 51.49
CA GLY A 245 -21.12 -21.44 51.51
C GLY A 245 -22.44 -21.48 50.74
N LEU A 246 -23.23 -20.40 50.75
CA LEU A 246 -24.42 -20.27 49.89
C LEU A 246 -24.06 -20.13 48.40
N TYR A 247 -22.93 -19.49 48.08
CA TYR A 247 -22.38 -19.43 46.73
C TYR A 247 -21.90 -20.81 46.25
N ALA A 248 -21.21 -21.57 47.10
CA ALA A 248 -20.89 -22.97 46.81
C ALA A 248 -22.15 -23.80 46.53
N ARG A 249 -23.20 -23.65 47.36
CA ARG A 249 -24.51 -24.30 47.17
C ARG A 249 -25.15 -23.95 45.83
N MET A 250 -25.09 -22.68 45.40
CA MET A 250 -25.55 -22.27 44.07
C MET A 250 -24.79 -22.99 42.96
N TRP A 251 -23.46 -23.07 43.02
CA TRP A 251 -22.66 -23.77 42.00
C TRP A 251 -22.80 -25.28 42.04
N GLN A 252 -23.08 -25.88 43.19
CA GLN A 252 -23.52 -27.27 43.29
C GLN A 252 -24.81 -27.49 42.48
N GLY A 253 -25.80 -26.61 42.62
CA GLY A 253 -27.00 -26.60 41.79
C GLY A 253 -26.69 -26.45 40.29
N LYS A 254 -25.76 -25.56 39.94
CA LYS A 254 -25.32 -25.32 38.55
C LYS A 254 -24.63 -26.53 37.90
N CYS A 255 -23.91 -27.32 38.69
CA CYS A 255 -23.36 -28.60 38.22
C CYS A 255 -24.48 -29.61 37.91
N PHE A 256 -25.49 -29.75 38.78
CA PHE A 256 -26.63 -30.63 38.53
C PHE A 256 -27.49 -30.16 37.35
N GLU A 257 -27.66 -28.85 37.16
CA GLU A 257 -28.32 -28.27 35.99
C GLU A 257 -27.65 -28.72 34.69
N GLU A 258 -26.33 -28.56 34.58
CA GLU A 258 -25.61 -28.88 33.33
C GLU A 258 -25.36 -30.39 33.13
N GLN A 259 -25.42 -31.20 34.21
CA GLN A 259 -25.57 -32.65 34.12
C GLN A 259 -26.99 -33.08 33.67
N GLY A 260 -27.95 -32.16 33.61
CA GLY A 260 -29.34 -32.43 33.25
C GLY A 260 -30.18 -33.04 34.37
N GLU A 261 -29.68 -33.04 35.62
CA GLU A 261 -30.38 -33.44 36.85
C GLU A 261 -31.28 -32.31 37.38
N LEU A 262 -32.11 -31.74 36.49
CA LEU A 262 -32.84 -30.48 36.70
C LEU A 262 -33.69 -30.45 37.99
N GLY A 263 -34.21 -31.58 38.45
CA GLY A 263 -34.97 -31.67 39.71
C GLY A 263 -34.13 -31.32 40.94
N ARG A 264 -32.86 -31.74 40.99
CA ARG A 264 -31.93 -31.43 42.09
C ARG A 264 -31.48 -29.97 42.03
N ALA A 265 -31.20 -29.47 40.82
CA ALA A 265 -30.87 -28.07 40.59
C ALA A 265 -32.00 -27.14 41.05
N LEU A 266 -33.23 -27.37 40.58
CA LEU A 266 -34.42 -26.60 40.97
C LEU A 266 -34.69 -26.67 42.49
N GLY A 267 -34.47 -27.82 43.13
CA GLY A 267 -34.57 -27.95 44.59
C GLY A 267 -33.62 -27.01 45.33
N ILE A 268 -32.33 -27.00 44.94
CA ILE A 268 -31.31 -26.11 45.50
C ILE A 268 -31.61 -24.64 45.19
N TYR A 269 -32.11 -24.33 43.99
CA TYR A 269 -32.45 -22.96 43.62
C TYR A 269 -33.66 -22.43 44.40
N ASN A 270 -34.67 -23.26 44.66
CA ASN A 270 -35.80 -22.92 45.53
C ASN A 270 -35.34 -22.64 46.97
N GLU A 271 -34.51 -23.51 47.54
CA GLU A 271 -33.91 -23.38 48.87
C GLU A 271 -33.21 -22.01 49.04
N LEU A 272 -32.33 -21.66 48.11
CA LEU A 272 -31.56 -20.42 48.17
C LEU A 272 -32.37 -19.16 47.84
N LEU A 273 -33.36 -19.25 46.93
CA LEU A 273 -34.30 -18.14 46.68
C LEU A 273 -35.22 -17.87 47.89
N GLY A 274 -35.52 -18.89 48.71
CA GLY A 274 -36.27 -18.75 49.96
C GLY A 274 -35.50 -18.05 51.09
N HIS A 275 -34.17 -18.00 51.05
CA HIS A 275 -33.32 -17.50 52.14
C HIS A 275 -33.69 -16.07 52.60
N PRO A 276 -33.91 -15.79 53.90
CA PRO A 276 -34.52 -14.52 54.37
C PRO A 276 -33.60 -13.29 54.32
N GLY A 277 -32.30 -13.48 54.06
CA GLY A 277 -31.31 -12.39 54.06
C GLY A 277 -31.60 -11.27 53.04
N LYS A 278 -31.30 -10.02 53.43
CA LYS A 278 -31.58 -8.80 52.63
C LYS A 278 -30.34 -7.97 52.27
N SER A 279 -29.14 -8.45 52.60
CA SER A 279 -27.87 -7.78 52.27
C SER A 279 -27.61 -7.76 50.76
N GLN A 280 -26.78 -6.82 50.31
CA GLN A 280 -26.52 -6.63 48.87
C GLN A 280 -25.94 -7.88 48.15
N PRO A 281 -24.99 -8.64 48.75
CA PRO A 281 -24.52 -9.88 48.12
C PRO A 281 -25.57 -10.98 48.09
N ILE A 282 -26.46 -11.07 49.10
CA ILE A 282 -27.59 -12.02 49.04
C ILE A 282 -28.54 -11.66 47.90
N LYS A 283 -28.78 -10.38 47.63
CA LYS A 283 -29.56 -9.95 46.45
C LYS A 283 -28.88 -10.39 45.14
N GLN A 284 -27.58 -10.10 45.00
CA GLN A 284 -26.79 -10.50 43.82
C GLN A 284 -26.74 -12.02 43.65
N LEU A 285 -26.60 -12.78 44.74
CA LEU A 285 -26.67 -14.24 44.73
C LEU A 285 -28.04 -14.72 44.24
N LYS A 286 -29.13 -14.17 44.78
CA LYS A 286 -30.50 -14.49 44.32
C LYS A 286 -30.75 -14.16 42.87
N ASP A 287 -30.16 -13.10 42.32
CA ASP A 287 -30.28 -12.79 40.89
C ASP A 287 -29.60 -13.87 40.02
N ASN A 288 -28.41 -14.36 40.42
CA ASN A 288 -27.75 -15.47 39.73
C ASN A 288 -28.54 -16.79 39.84
N ILE A 289 -29.04 -17.11 41.04
CA ILE A 289 -29.87 -18.30 41.27
C ILE A 289 -31.16 -18.24 40.45
N LEU A 290 -31.80 -17.06 40.38
CA LEU A 290 -32.97 -16.86 39.51
C LEU A 290 -32.58 -17.10 38.05
N GLN A 291 -31.47 -16.54 37.57
CA GLN A 291 -31.04 -16.77 36.19
C GLN A 291 -30.85 -18.28 35.90
N PHE A 292 -30.20 -19.02 36.79
CA PHE A 292 -30.00 -20.46 36.64
C PHE A 292 -31.31 -21.26 36.73
N ARG A 293 -32.23 -20.89 37.64
CA ARG A 293 -33.60 -21.42 37.69
C ARG A 293 -34.34 -21.22 36.37
N LEU A 294 -34.24 -20.04 35.76
CA LEU A 294 -34.85 -19.76 34.46
C LEU A 294 -34.26 -20.69 33.38
N ILE A 295 -32.95 -20.96 33.37
CA ILE A 295 -32.34 -21.94 32.44
C ILE A 295 -32.95 -23.34 32.63
N CYS A 296 -33.10 -23.83 33.87
CA CYS A 296 -33.73 -25.13 34.15
C CYS A 296 -35.19 -25.23 33.68
N LEU A 297 -35.97 -24.16 33.82
CA LEU A 297 -37.38 -24.11 33.40
C LEU A 297 -37.52 -23.97 31.86
N ASN A 298 -36.53 -23.36 31.22
CA ASN A 298 -36.43 -23.13 29.78
C ASN A 298 -35.76 -24.27 28.99
N ASP A 299 -35.56 -25.43 29.65
CA ASP A 299 -35.00 -26.66 29.06
C ASP A 299 -36.10 -27.53 28.41
N ASP A 300 -35.75 -28.27 27.36
CA ASP A 300 -36.68 -29.14 26.63
C ASP A 300 -37.29 -30.27 27.48
N LYS A 301 -36.70 -30.63 28.62
CA LYS A 301 -37.27 -31.57 29.60
C LYS A 301 -38.32 -30.94 30.53
N LYS A 302 -38.47 -29.61 30.50
CA LYS A 302 -39.41 -28.85 31.35
C LYS A 302 -40.43 -28.07 30.53
N LYS A 303 -39.98 -27.26 29.58
CA LYS A 303 -40.84 -26.44 28.70
C LYS A 303 -41.76 -25.49 29.46
N ASP A 304 -41.36 -25.07 30.67
CA ASP A 304 -42.11 -24.16 31.56
C ASP A 304 -42.00 -22.69 31.09
N TYR A 305 -42.06 -22.46 29.76
CA TYR A 305 -41.74 -21.18 29.11
C TYR A 305 -42.57 -20.01 29.64
N GLN A 306 -43.85 -20.24 29.97
CA GLN A 306 -44.71 -19.21 30.54
C GLN A 306 -44.29 -18.82 31.97
N LEU A 307 -43.75 -19.75 32.76
CA LEU A 307 -43.22 -19.45 34.08
C LEU A 307 -41.89 -18.68 33.98
N VAL A 308 -41.03 -19.04 33.02
CA VAL A 308 -39.81 -18.29 32.70
C VAL A 308 -40.14 -16.84 32.34
N ILE A 309 -41.15 -16.63 31.48
CA ILE A 309 -41.61 -15.29 31.10
C ILE A 309 -42.08 -14.51 32.33
N ASN A 310 -42.97 -15.10 33.14
CA ASN A 310 -43.56 -14.45 34.30
C ASN A 310 -42.49 -14.05 35.35
N GLU A 311 -41.57 -14.96 35.69
CA GLU A 311 -40.52 -14.70 36.68
C GLU A 311 -39.49 -13.68 36.18
N ALA A 312 -39.10 -13.75 34.91
CA ALA A 312 -38.14 -12.80 34.32
C ALA A 312 -38.73 -11.39 34.16
N GLU A 313 -39.97 -11.27 33.66
CA GLU A 313 -40.63 -9.96 33.50
C GLU A 313 -40.90 -9.31 34.87
N GLN A 314 -41.29 -10.07 35.89
CA GLN A 314 -41.47 -9.55 37.25
C GLN A 314 -40.13 -9.11 37.87
N TRP A 315 -39.02 -9.86 37.69
CA TRP A 315 -37.70 -9.41 38.14
C TRP A 315 -37.26 -8.12 37.43
N LEU A 316 -37.42 -8.04 36.09
CA LEU A 316 -37.03 -6.86 35.31
C LEU A 316 -37.86 -5.62 35.68
N LYS A 317 -39.15 -5.79 35.96
CA LYS A 317 -40.08 -4.76 36.44
C LYS A 317 -39.65 -4.19 37.79
N ASP A 318 -39.29 -5.04 38.74
CA ASP A 318 -38.87 -4.65 40.09
C ASP A 318 -37.43 -4.13 40.15
N ASN A 319 -36.57 -4.55 39.20
CA ASN A 319 -35.13 -4.32 39.21
C ASN A 319 -34.63 -3.54 38.00
N ARG A 320 -35.40 -2.54 37.52
CA ARG A 320 -35.10 -1.76 36.29
C ARG A 320 -33.66 -1.27 36.18
N SER A 321 -33.08 -0.75 37.26
CA SER A 321 -31.68 -0.27 37.31
C SER A 321 -30.64 -1.38 37.14
N ARG A 322 -31.01 -2.63 37.42
CA ARG A 322 -30.14 -3.81 37.37
C ARG A 322 -30.27 -4.60 36.06
N SER A 323 -31.28 -4.28 35.23
CA SER A 323 -31.48 -4.87 33.88
C SER A 323 -30.23 -4.83 32.98
N ARG A 324 -29.44 -3.75 33.05
CA ARG A 324 -28.23 -3.55 32.25
C ARG A 324 -27.00 -4.32 32.75
N THR A 325 -27.06 -4.95 33.93
CA THR A 325 -25.96 -5.78 34.46
C THR A 325 -25.82 -7.08 33.69
N ALA A 326 -24.67 -7.77 33.78
CA ALA A 326 -24.46 -9.06 33.12
C ALA A 326 -25.49 -10.14 33.51
N ILE A 327 -26.04 -10.09 34.73
CA ILE A 327 -27.10 -10.98 35.20
C ILE A 327 -28.46 -10.53 34.64
N GLY A 328 -28.76 -9.23 34.64
CA GLY A 328 -29.98 -8.68 34.04
C GLY A 328 -30.08 -8.94 32.52
N GLN A 329 -28.96 -8.83 31.81
CA GLN A 329 -28.82 -9.25 30.41
C GLN A 329 -29.09 -10.76 30.26
N GLY A 330 -28.61 -11.58 31.19
CA GLY A 330 -28.85 -13.02 31.22
C GLY A 330 -30.29 -13.43 31.50
N ILE A 331 -30.97 -12.74 32.41
CA ILE A 331 -32.41 -12.90 32.67
C ILE A 331 -33.22 -12.46 31.43
N THR A 332 -32.83 -11.36 30.78
CA THR A 332 -33.48 -10.88 29.54
C THR A 332 -33.22 -11.82 28.35
N TRP A 333 -32.08 -12.50 28.32
CA TRP A 333 -31.77 -13.52 27.32
C TRP A 333 -32.63 -14.78 27.50
N GLU A 334 -32.79 -15.27 28.73
CA GLU A 334 -33.68 -16.41 29.00
C GLU A 334 -35.15 -16.08 28.75
N LEU A 335 -35.57 -14.84 29.04
CA LEU A 335 -36.88 -14.30 28.63
C LEU A 335 -37.05 -14.34 27.09
N ALA A 336 -36.07 -13.85 26.33
CA ALA A 336 -36.12 -13.87 24.86
C ALA A 336 -36.18 -15.30 24.30
N ARG A 337 -35.40 -16.23 24.87
CA ARG A 337 -35.46 -17.67 24.54
C ARG A 337 -36.84 -18.27 24.82
N ALA A 338 -37.40 -18.02 26.01
CA ALA A 338 -38.70 -18.58 26.39
C ALA A 338 -39.85 -18.01 25.54
N GLN A 339 -39.78 -16.72 25.17
CA GLN A 339 -40.71 -16.11 24.22
C GLN A 339 -40.59 -16.76 22.83
N GLU A 340 -39.38 -16.95 22.30
CA GLU A 340 -39.19 -17.66 21.02
C GLU A 340 -39.70 -19.12 21.07
N ALA A 341 -39.40 -19.86 22.15
CA ALA A 341 -39.85 -21.25 22.33
C ALA A 341 -41.37 -21.38 22.50
N LEU A 342 -42.01 -20.45 23.22
CA LEU A 342 -43.47 -20.37 23.34
C LEU A 342 -44.11 -20.07 21.97
N ALA A 343 -43.53 -19.17 21.17
CA ALA A 343 -43.99 -18.92 19.80
C ALA A 343 -43.72 -20.08 18.81
N ASN A 344 -42.97 -21.09 19.23
CA ASN A 344 -42.74 -22.35 18.49
C ASN A 344 -43.62 -23.50 18.98
N THR A 345 -44.40 -23.31 20.05
CA THR A 345 -45.24 -24.36 20.62
C THR A 345 -46.48 -24.60 19.74
N GLU A 346 -46.81 -25.87 19.51
CA GLU A 346 -47.97 -26.25 18.70
C GLU A 346 -49.29 -25.75 19.32
N GLY A 347 -50.27 -25.41 18.48
CA GLY A 347 -51.55 -24.82 18.91
C GLY A 347 -51.53 -23.31 19.16
N VAL A 348 -50.36 -22.65 19.26
CA VAL A 348 -50.30 -21.19 19.39
C VAL A 348 -50.72 -20.51 18.09
N LYS A 349 -51.75 -19.65 18.16
CA LYS A 349 -52.30 -18.91 16.99
C LYS A 349 -51.24 -18.05 16.33
N LYS A 350 -51.24 -17.98 14.98
CA LYS A 350 -50.25 -17.20 14.21
C LYS A 350 -50.11 -15.74 14.66
N SER A 351 -51.23 -15.07 14.99
CA SER A 351 -51.26 -13.71 15.55
C SER A 351 -50.46 -13.59 16.86
N ASP A 352 -50.56 -14.59 17.71
CA ASP A 352 -49.83 -14.63 18.99
C ASP A 352 -48.39 -15.07 18.80
N GLN A 353 -48.08 -15.98 17.86
CA GLN A 353 -46.70 -16.27 17.47
C GLN A 353 -45.99 -15.00 17.00
N GLU A 354 -46.58 -14.23 16.09
CA GLU A 354 -45.99 -12.97 15.60
C GLU A 354 -45.85 -11.92 16.72
N ARG A 355 -46.82 -11.80 17.61
CA ARG A 355 -46.75 -10.91 18.79
C ARG A 355 -45.60 -11.29 19.71
N ILE A 356 -45.51 -12.57 20.10
CA ILE A 356 -44.50 -13.07 21.03
C ILE A 356 -43.10 -13.01 20.39
N LEU A 357 -42.97 -13.31 19.09
CA LEU A 357 -41.72 -13.14 18.35
C LEU A 357 -41.24 -11.67 18.31
N ARG A 358 -42.14 -10.68 18.24
CA ARG A 358 -41.76 -9.26 18.35
C ARG A 358 -41.26 -8.91 19.77
N GLN A 359 -41.83 -9.52 20.81
CA GLN A 359 -41.35 -9.37 22.19
C GLN A 359 -39.94 -10.00 22.34
N ALA A 360 -39.75 -11.24 21.86
CA ALA A 360 -38.46 -11.92 21.83
C ALA A 360 -37.40 -11.11 21.05
N LEU A 361 -37.75 -10.57 19.88
CA LEU A 361 -36.88 -9.71 19.07
C LEU A 361 -36.44 -8.45 19.83
N THR A 362 -37.35 -7.84 20.59
CA THR A 362 -37.06 -6.64 21.39
C THR A 362 -36.06 -6.94 22.51
N ASN A 363 -36.30 -8.03 23.24
CA ASN A 363 -35.42 -8.50 24.31
C ASN A 363 -34.06 -8.95 23.78
N ALA A 364 -34.02 -9.64 22.62
CA ALA A 364 -32.79 -10.05 21.95
C ALA A 364 -31.96 -8.83 21.48
N ARG A 365 -32.59 -7.80 20.90
CA ARG A 365 -31.91 -6.54 20.53
C ARG A 365 -31.35 -5.80 21.74
N PHE A 366 -32.11 -5.71 22.84
CA PHE A 366 -31.60 -5.12 24.10
C PHE A 366 -30.34 -5.84 24.58
N VAL A 367 -30.34 -7.18 24.58
CA VAL A 367 -29.17 -7.98 24.96
C VAL A 367 -28.00 -7.82 23.97
N ASN A 368 -28.29 -7.65 22.67
CA ASN A 368 -27.28 -7.51 21.62
C ASN A 368 -26.49 -6.20 21.68
N ALA A 369 -27.09 -5.14 22.22
CA ALA A 369 -26.45 -3.84 22.41
C ALA A 369 -25.29 -3.87 23.43
N PHE A 370 -25.22 -4.88 24.30
CA PHE A 370 -24.17 -4.99 25.31
C PHE A 370 -22.99 -5.86 24.84
N ARG A 371 -21.77 -5.38 25.09
CA ARG A 371 -20.54 -6.17 24.95
C ARG A 371 -20.46 -7.19 26.09
N GLY A 372 -21.01 -8.39 25.89
CA GLY A 372 -21.07 -9.44 26.92
C GLY A 372 -21.33 -10.83 26.35
N LYS A 373 -21.38 -11.85 27.22
CA LYS A 373 -21.48 -13.29 26.86
C LYS A 373 -22.69 -13.69 26.01
N TYR A 374 -23.69 -12.81 25.87
CA TYR A 374 -24.90 -13.05 25.07
C TYR A 374 -24.92 -12.32 23.71
N ARG A 375 -23.89 -11.54 23.35
CA ARG A 375 -23.91 -10.70 22.13
C ARG A 375 -24.10 -11.53 20.86
N ASP A 376 -23.26 -12.54 20.62
CA ASP A 376 -23.30 -13.23 19.32
C ASP A 376 -24.50 -14.20 19.21
N VAL A 377 -24.90 -14.86 20.30
CA VAL A 377 -26.13 -15.68 20.33
C VAL A 377 -27.41 -14.85 20.17
N SER A 378 -27.45 -13.63 20.70
CA SER A 378 -28.57 -12.70 20.45
C SER A 378 -28.56 -12.15 19.02
N ARG A 379 -27.41 -11.93 18.38
CA ARG A 379 -27.35 -11.57 16.94
C ARG A 379 -27.99 -12.68 16.08
N LEU A 380 -27.65 -13.93 16.35
CA LEU A 380 -28.21 -15.09 15.63
C LEU A 380 -29.73 -15.23 15.86
N MET A 381 -30.21 -15.00 17.08
CA MET A 381 -31.65 -14.96 17.38
C MET A 381 -32.37 -13.81 16.64
N VAL A 382 -31.81 -12.59 16.67
CA VAL A 382 -32.34 -11.42 15.93
C VAL A 382 -32.46 -11.73 14.43
N GLY A 383 -31.43 -12.34 13.82
CA GLY A 383 -31.47 -12.76 12.41
C GLY A 383 -32.57 -13.78 12.12
N ARG A 384 -32.67 -14.85 12.94
CA ARG A 384 -33.68 -15.91 12.81
C ARG A 384 -35.11 -15.38 12.96
N ILE A 385 -35.35 -14.52 13.94
CA ILE A 385 -36.68 -13.95 14.20
C ILE A 385 -37.06 -12.93 13.12
N ASN A 386 -36.13 -12.05 12.68
CA ASN A 386 -36.39 -11.15 11.55
C ASN A 386 -36.78 -11.94 10.29
N ALA A 387 -36.04 -12.99 9.93
CA ALA A 387 -36.33 -13.81 8.76
C ALA A 387 -37.74 -14.44 8.82
N ARG A 388 -38.15 -14.96 9.98
CA ARG A 388 -39.50 -15.53 10.19
C ARG A 388 -40.62 -14.49 10.22
N LEU A 389 -40.35 -13.27 10.69
CA LEU A 389 -41.34 -12.18 10.72
C LEU A 389 -41.49 -11.42 9.39
N GLN A 390 -40.49 -11.46 8.51
CA GLN A 390 -40.41 -10.57 7.34
C GLN A 390 -40.22 -11.25 5.98
N GLY A 391 -39.89 -12.55 5.91
CA GLY A 391 -39.92 -13.31 4.65
C GLY A 391 -38.99 -12.78 3.55
N ASN A 392 -37.72 -12.53 3.86
CA ASN A 392 -36.65 -12.08 2.94
C ASN A 392 -36.82 -10.71 2.25
N SER A 393 -37.92 -9.98 2.43
CA SER A 393 -38.12 -8.65 1.85
C SER A 393 -38.67 -7.61 2.85
N GLY A 394 -38.15 -7.66 4.08
CA GLY A 394 -38.34 -6.57 5.05
C GLY A 394 -37.84 -5.24 4.48
N GLY A 395 -38.71 -4.22 4.46
CA GLY A 395 -38.40 -2.89 3.94
C GLY A 395 -37.35 -2.13 4.75
N ASP A 396 -36.97 -0.96 4.24
CA ASP A 396 -35.74 -0.28 4.63
C ASP A 396 -35.57 -0.05 6.15
N PRO A 397 -34.35 -0.31 6.68
CA PRO A 397 -33.99 0.00 8.06
C PRO A 397 -34.29 1.47 8.43
N LYS A 398 -34.65 1.69 9.69
CA LYS A 398 -34.94 3.03 10.26
C LYS A 398 -33.97 3.46 11.36
N GLU A 399 -32.95 2.64 11.63
CA GLU A 399 -31.95 2.82 12.68
C GLU A 399 -30.57 2.49 12.11
N PHE A 400 -29.54 3.28 12.42
CA PHE A 400 -28.15 3.04 12.03
C PHE A 400 -27.73 1.58 12.30
N GLU A 401 -27.90 1.13 13.56
CA GLU A 401 -27.54 -0.21 14.04
C GLU A 401 -28.10 -1.34 13.18
N THR A 402 -29.37 -1.23 12.79
CA THR A 402 -30.04 -2.23 11.97
C THR A 402 -29.48 -2.24 10.54
N ALA A 403 -29.22 -1.07 9.95
CA ALA A 403 -28.66 -0.95 8.60
C ALA A 403 -27.20 -1.41 8.52
N TYR A 404 -26.36 -0.96 9.45
CA TYR A 404 -24.95 -1.32 9.57
C TYR A 404 -24.76 -2.81 9.87
N GLY A 405 -25.54 -3.37 10.80
CA GLY A 405 -25.51 -4.80 11.11
C GLY A 405 -25.85 -5.68 9.89
N LEU A 406 -26.91 -5.33 9.15
CA LEU A 406 -27.27 -6.01 7.89
C LEU A 406 -26.17 -5.88 6.83
N GLY A 407 -25.63 -4.68 6.62
CA GLY A 407 -24.52 -4.44 5.70
C GLY A 407 -23.28 -5.27 6.03
N GLN A 408 -22.89 -5.31 7.30
CA GLN A 408 -21.75 -6.08 7.79
C GLN A 408 -21.93 -7.59 7.56
N ASP A 409 -23.10 -8.16 7.89
CA ASP A 409 -23.36 -9.59 7.70
C ASP A 409 -23.46 -9.99 6.22
N ARG A 410 -23.88 -9.07 5.35
CA ARG A 410 -23.82 -9.27 3.88
C ARG A 410 -22.39 -9.22 3.34
N VAL A 411 -21.55 -8.31 3.82
CA VAL A 411 -20.12 -8.28 3.44
C VAL A 411 -19.41 -9.58 3.85
N LYS A 412 -19.78 -10.23 4.96
CA LYS A 412 -19.26 -11.57 5.32
C LYS A 412 -19.69 -12.65 4.31
N GLN A 413 -20.97 -12.67 3.92
CA GLN A 413 -21.54 -13.65 2.98
C GLN A 413 -20.97 -13.56 1.55
N THR A 414 -20.41 -12.41 1.16
CA THR A 414 -19.69 -12.19 -0.11
C THR A 414 -18.71 -13.31 -0.47
N LYS A 415 -18.00 -13.88 0.52
CA LYS A 415 -16.94 -14.87 0.27
C LYS A 415 -17.45 -16.09 -0.50
N ALA A 416 -18.59 -16.64 -0.09
CA ALA A 416 -19.21 -17.79 -0.75
C ALA A 416 -19.65 -17.48 -2.20
N LEU A 417 -20.10 -16.25 -2.47
CA LEU A 417 -20.47 -15.83 -3.83
C LEU A 417 -19.24 -15.61 -4.72
N LYS A 418 -18.14 -15.07 -4.19
CA LYS A 418 -16.84 -15.02 -4.90
C LYS A 418 -16.32 -16.43 -5.21
N GLU A 419 -16.40 -17.35 -4.25
CA GLU A 419 -16.03 -18.76 -4.43
C GLU A 419 -16.91 -19.44 -5.49
N LYS A 420 -18.21 -19.14 -5.53
CA LYS A 420 -19.14 -19.58 -6.59
C LYS A 420 -18.74 -19.08 -7.98
N VAL A 421 -18.30 -17.82 -8.10
CA VAL A 421 -17.77 -17.24 -9.36
C VAL A 421 -16.44 -17.90 -9.77
N ALA A 422 -15.58 -18.23 -8.81
CA ALA A 422 -14.30 -18.89 -9.08
C ALA A 422 -14.47 -20.37 -9.49
N ALA A 423 -15.41 -21.09 -8.88
CA ALA A 423 -15.71 -22.50 -9.17
C ALA A 423 -16.50 -22.72 -10.48
N ALA A 424 -17.03 -21.66 -11.10
CA ALA A 424 -17.85 -21.74 -12.30
C ALA A 424 -17.04 -22.17 -13.54
N LYS A 425 -17.23 -23.42 -13.98
CA LYS A 425 -16.44 -24.06 -15.05
C LYS A 425 -16.73 -23.55 -16.47
N THR A 426 -17.88 -22.92 -16.72
CA THR A 426 -18.22 -22.37 -18.05
C THR A 426 -18.33 -20.84 -18.02
N SER A 427 -18.10 -20.20 -19.17
CA SER A 427 -18.27 -18.75 -19.33
C SER A 427 -19.71 -18.29 -19.06
N ALA A 428 -20.70 -19.12 -19.36
CA ALA A 428 -22.12 -18.83 -19.08
C ALA A 428 -22.41 -18.87 -17.57
N ASP A 429 -21.97 -19.91 -16.87
CA ASP A 429 -22.14 -20.05 -15.42
C ASP A 429 -21.38 -18.95 -14.67
N LYS A 430 -20.16 -18.64 -15.11
CA LYS A 430 -19.34 -17.57 -14.51
C LYS A 430 -20.01 -16.21 -14.68
N LYS A 431 -20.61 -15.93 -15.85
CA LYS A 431 -21.41 -14.71 -16.06
C LYS A 431 -22.65 -14.69 -15.16
N LYS A 432 -23.36 -15.81 -15.01
CA LYS A 432 -24.55 -15.91 -14.13
C LYS A 432 -24.19 -15.67 -12.66
N ALA A 433 -23.15 -16.34 -12.16
CA ALA A 433 -22.66 -16.15 -10.80
C ALA A 433 -22.11 -14.73 -10.57
N GLN A 434 -21.51 -14.10 -11.57
CA GLN A 434 -21.06 -12.69 -11.46
C GLN A 434 -22.24 -11.73 -11.39
N VAL A 435 -23.32 -11.94 -12.15
CA VAL A 435 -24.55 -11.14 -12.03
C VAL A 435 -25.18 -11.30 -10.64
N GLU A 436 -25.22 -12.53 -10.12
CA GLU A 436 -25.70 -12.82 -8.76
C GLU A 436 -24.86 -12.13 -7.68
N LEU A 437 -23.53 -12.18 -7.78
CA LEU A 437 -22.61 -11.46 -6.89
C LEU A 437 -22.79 -9.93 -6.99
N ASN A 438 -22.93 -9.38 -8.20
CA ASN A 438 -23.14 -7.95 -8.40
C ASN A 438 -24.49 -7.50 -7.80
N GLN A 439 -25.58 -8.20 -8.08
CA GLN A 439 -26.90 -7.91 -7.49
C GLN A 439 -26.87 -7.98 -5.95
N TYR A 440 -26.17 -8.98 -5.41
CA TYR A 440 -25.97 -9.11 -3.96
C TYR A 440 -25.18 -7.92 -3.38
N MET A 441 -24.17 -7.45 -4.10
CA MET A 441 -23.33 -6.31 -3.71
C MET A 441 -24.04 -4.96 -3.83
N GLU A 442 -24.87 -4.75 -4.85
CA GLU A 442 -25.67 -3.52 -5.00
C GLU A 442 -26.61 -3.32 -3.79
N GLU A 443 -27.32 -4.36 -3.35
CA GLU A 443 -28.14 -4.29 -2.13
C GLU A 443 -27.30 -4.09 -0.86
N THR A 444 -26.06 -4.62 -0.85
CA THR A 444 -25.13 -4.41 0.28
C THR A 444 -24.66 -2.94 0.33
N ALA A 445 -24.35 -2.34 -0.82
CA ALA A 445 -24.03 -0.91 -0.92
C ALA A 445 -25.23 -0.05 -0.53
N ARG A 446 -26.46 -0.44 -0.93
CA ARG A 446 -27.71 0.27 -0.59
C ARG A 446 -27.95 0.28 0.92
N LEU A 447 -27.83 -0.87 1.60
CA LEU A 447 -27.99 -0.97 3.04
C LEU A 447 -26.90 -0.21 3.82
N LEU A 448 -25.66 -0.23 3.34
CA LEU A 448 -24.57 0.55 3.94
C LEU A 448 -24.76 2.07 3.72
N LYS A 449 -25.28 2.50 2.56
CA LYS A 449 -25.70 3.90 2.33
C LYS A 449 -26.81 4.32 3.28
N ILE A 450 -27.82 3.47 3.48
CA ILE A 450 -28.90 3.71 4.45
C ILE A 450 -28.34 3.85 5.86
N ALA A 451 -27.34 3.04 6.25
CA ALA A 451 -26.64 3.24 7.52
C ALA A 451 -26.00 4.64 7.62
N LEU A 452 -25.22 5.05 6.60
CA LEU A 452 -24.58 6.38 6.60
C LEU A 452 -25.56 7.55 6.59
N ILE A 453 -26.77 7.37 6.02
CA ILE A 453 -27.85 8.38 6.03
C ILE A 453 -28.57 8.45 7.40
N LEU A 454 -28.61 7.34 8.14
CA LEU A 454 -29.24 7.23 9.46
C LEU A 454 -28.28 7.49 10.63
N ALA A 455 -27.03 7.86 10.34
CA ALA A 455 -26.04 8.22 11.34
C ALA A 455 -26.34 9.61 11.95
N ASP A 456 -26.21 9.71 13.27
CA ASP A 456 -26.41 10.94 14.06
C ASP A 456 -25.20 11.24 14.96
N GLU A 457 -25.26 12.32 15.73
CA GLU A 457 -24.21 12.73 16.68
C GLU A 457 -23.93 11.70 17.81
N LYS A 458 -24.77 10.67 17.97
CA LYS A 458 -24.67 9.64 19.02
C LYS A 458 -24.16 8.31 18.48
N THR A 459 -24.05 8.17 17.16
CA THR A 459 -23.56 6.98 16.47
C THR A 459 -22.06 6.79 16.78
N ASP A 460 -21.62 5.57 17.14
CA ASP A 460 -20.20 5.31 17.47
C ASP A 460 -19.31 5.64 16.25
N PRO A 461 -18.36 6.60 16.36
CA PRO A 461 -17.49 6.96 15.24
C PRO A 461 -16.72 5.78 14.64
N LYS A 462 -16.43 4.73 15.43
CA LYS A 462 -15.77 3.51 14.95
C LYS A 462 -16.67 2.69 14.05
N GLU A 463 -17.96 2.60 14.39
CA GLU A 463 -18.92 1.84 13.60
C GLU A 463 -19.37 2.63 12.37
N LEU A 464 -19.37 3.97 12.45
CA LEU A 464 -19.52 4.88 11.31
C LEU A 464 -18.33 4.77 10.32
N ASP A 465 -17.08 4.84 10.80
CA ASP A 465 -15.88 4.63 9.98
C ASP A 465 -15.85 3.23 9.36
N HIS A 466 -16.23 2.20 10.12
CA HIS A 466 -16.34 0.84 9.60
C HIS A 466 -17.46 0.70 8.55
N ALA A 467 -18.60 1.37 8.72
CA ALA A 467 -19.66 1.40 7.69
C ALA A 467 -19.18 2.07 6.39
N ARG A 468 -18.41 3.17 6.48
CA ARG A 468 -17.75 3.80 5.32
C ARG A 468 -16.75 2.83 4.65
N PHE A 469 -15.91 2.16 5.43
CA PHE A 469 -14.94 1.19 4.92
C PHE A 469 -15.60 -0.02 4.23
N LEU A 470 -16.67 -0.57 4.81
CA LEU A 470 -17.45 -1.65 4.22
C LEU A 470 -18.10 -1.22 2.89
N LEU A 471 -18.56 0.03 2.78
CA LEU A 471 -19.09 0.59 1.53
C LEU A 471 -17.98 0.78 0.48
N CYS A 472 -16.80 1.28 0.90
CA CYS A 472 -15.60 1.39 0.06
C CYS A 472 -15.20 0.02 -0.52
N TYR A 473 -15.14 -1.02 0.32
CA TYR A 473 -14.90 -2.39 -0.12
C TYR A 473 -15.99 -2.90 -1.07
N THR A 474 -17.25 -2.57 -0.81
CA THR A 474 -18.36 -2.95 -1.71
C THR A 474 -18.20 -2.29 -3.09
N TYR A 475 -17.82 -1.02 -3.16
CA TYR A 475 -17.54 -0.33 -4.43
C TYR A 475 -16.39 -0.93 -5.24
N TYR A 476 -15.25 -1.26 -4.61
CA TYR A 476 -14.14 -1.96 -5.26
C TYR A 476 -14.61 -3.24 -5.96
N ASN A 477 -15.43 -4.04 -5.27
CA ASN A 477 -15.97 -5.30 -5.79
C ASN A 477 -17.07 -5.12 -6.85
N LEU A 478 -17.75 -3.97 -6.87
CA LEU A 478 -18.69 -3.58 -7.93
C LEU A 478 -17.98 -2.97 -9.16
N ARG A 479 -16.65 -2.85 -9.16
CA ARG A 479 -15.85 -2.16 -10.19
C ARG A 479 -16.18 -0.66 -10.29
N ARG A 480 -16.59 -0.07 -9.16
CA ARG A 480 -16.87 1.36 -8.97
C ARG A 480 -15.60 2.06 -8.48
N SER A 481 -14.62 2.12 -9.39
CA SER A 481 -13.22 2.41 -9.07
C SER A 481 -13.03 3.79 -8.41
N TYR A 482 -13.68 4.83 -8.94
CA TYR A 482 -13.60 6.19 -8.41
C TYR A 482 -14.40 6.36 -7.11
N GLU A 483 -15.62 5.81 -7.00
CA GLU A 483 -16.38 5.90 -5.74
C GLU A 483 -15.70 5.13 -4.59
N CYS A 484 -14.98 4.05 -4.92
CA CYS A 484 -14.08 3.38 -3.99
C CYS A 484 -12.92 4.30 -3.60
N ALA A 485 -12.21 4.85 -4.57
CA ALA A 485 -11.00 5.63 -4.32
C ALA A 485 -11.27 6.89 -3.47
N ILE A 486 -12.25 7.70 -3.85
CA ILE A 486 -12.64 8.93 -3.15
C ILE A 486 -13.10 8.62 -1.71
N LEU A 487 -13.88 7.54 -1.50
CA LEU A 487 -14.34 7.17 -0.16
C LEU A 487 -13.20 6.63 0.71
N GLY A 488 -12.27 5.86 0.13
CA GLY A 488 -11.11 5.34 0.86
C GLY A 488 -10.15 6.44 1.29
N GLU A 489 -9.90 7.41 0.42
CA GLU A 489 -9.11 8.62 0.71
C GLU A 489 -9.80 9.52 1.75
N TYR A 490 -11.13 9.68 1.66
CA TYR A 490 -11.88 10.41 2.67
C TYR A 490 -11.71 9.80 4.07
N ILE A 491 -11.81 8.47 4.21
CA ILE A 491 -11.59 7.77 5.49
C ILE A 491 -10.11 7.91 5.93
N ALA A 492 -9.16 7.75 5.01
CA ALA A 492 -7.73 7.89 5.30
C ALA A 492 -7.42 9.23 5.98
N ASN A 493 -8.08 10.31 5.54
CA ASN A 493 -7.91 11.66 6.07
C ASN A 493 -8.80 11.98 7.29
N HIS A 494 -10.07 11.55 7.33
CA HIS A 494 -11.08 12.04 8.29
C HIS A 494 -11.58 11.01 9.32
N HIS A 495 -10.91 9.87 9.46
CA HIS A 495 -11.24 8.86 10.48
C HIS A 495 -11.13 9.38 11.92
N HIS A 496 -11.89 8.77 12.84
CA HIS A 496 -11.69 8.95 14.26
C HIS A 496 -10.34 8.34 14.69
N LYS A 497 -9.60 9.00 15.61
CA LYS A 497 -8.23 8.61 16.00
C LYS A 497 -8.01 7.13 16.36
N ASP A 498 -8.97 6.50 17.04
CA ASP A 498 -8.92 5.08 17.42
C ASP A 498 -9.13 4.12 16.21
N SER A 499 -9.44 4.63 15.03
CA SER A 499 -9.73 3.90 13.78
C SER A 499 -8.50 3.80 12.85
N ALA A 500 -7.28 4.09 13.32
CA ALA A 500 -6.08 4.25 12.48
C ALA A 500 -5.78 3.07 11.53
N GLN A 501 -6.06 1.83 11.93
CA GLN A 501 -5.92 0.65 11.05
C GLN A 501 -6.96 0.65 9.92
N ILE A 502 -8.21 1.06 10.18
CA ILE A 502 -9.27 1.19 9.17
C ILE A 502 -8.89 2.28 8.16
N ALA A 503 -8.23 3.35 8.61
CA ALA A 503 -7.74 4.40 7.73
C ALA A 503 -6.59 3.94 6.81
N LEU A 504 -5.64 3.14 7.31
CA LEU A 504 -4.60 2.52 6.50
C LEU A 504 -5.17 1.42 5.58
N ASP A 505 -6.22 0.71 5.98
CA ASP A 505 -6.98 -0.23 5.12
C ASP A 505 -7.70 0.53 3.99
N ALA A 506 -8.34 1.65 4.32
CA ALA A 506 -9.08 2.48 3.37
C ALA A 506 -8.16 3.21 2.38
N ALA A 507 -7.01 3.75 2.82
CA ALA A 507 -6.02 4.39 1.95
C ALA A 507 -5.47 3.42 0.90
N TYR A 508 -5.12 2.20 1.33
CA TYR A 508 -4.59 1.17 0.44
C TYR A 508 -5.67 0.61 -0.51
N LEU A 509 -6.93 0.56 -0.05
CA LEU A 509 -8.07 0.25 -0.90
C LEU A 509 -8.38 1.39 -1.90
N ALA A 510 -8.08 2.65 -1.56
CA ALA A 510 -8.17 3.76 -2.51
C ALA A 510 -7.09 3.69 -3.58
N LEU A 511 -5.85 3.36 -3.22
CA LEU A 511 -4.79 3.03 -4.18
C LEU A 511 -5.21 1.88 -5.11
N ALA A 512 -5.82 0.81 -4.57
CA ALA A 512 -6.37 -0.27 -5.39
C ALA A 512 -7.50 0.20 -6.32
N GLY A 513 -8.34 1.15 -5.87
CA GLY A 513 -9.38 1.80 -6.68
C GLY A 513 -8.82 2.64 -7.83
N PHE A 514 -7.86 3.53 -7.58
CA PHE A 514 -7.21 4.31 -8.64
C PHE A 514 -6.40 3.42 -9.60
N LEU A 515 -5.74 2.37 -9.10
CA LEU A 515 -5.07 1.38 -9.97
C LEU A 515 -6.07 0.58 -10.82
N GLN A 516 -7.28 0.33 -10.31
CA GLN A 516 -8.37 -0.29 -11.08
C GLN A 516 -8.88 0.67 -12.16
N ALA A 517 -9.02 1.97 -11.85
CA ALA A 517 -9.36 3.02 -12.82
C ALA A 517 -8.28 3.12 -13.92
N TYR A 518 -7.00 3.31 -13.55
CA TYR A 518 -5.86 3.33 -14.48
C TYR A 518 -5.86 2.18 -15.48
N ASN A 519 -6.13 0.95 -15.02
CA ASN A 519 -6.13 -0.23 -15.88
C ASN A 519 -7.32 -0.24 -16.87
N ASP A 520 -8.45 0.34 -16.47
CA ASP A 520 -9.68 0.45 -17.25
C ASP A 520 -9.68 1.66 -18.20
N SER A 521 -8.96 2.73 -17.86
CA SER A 521 -8.84 3.97 -18.62
C SER A 521 -8.10 3.79 -19.96
N PRO A 522 -8.52 4.48 -21.05
CA PRO A 522 -7.69 4.73 -22.24
C PRO A 522 -6.33 5.33 -21.86
N LYS A 523 -5.29 5.09 -22.66
CA LYS A 523 -3.92 5.55 -22.34
C LYS A 523 -3.84 7.06 -22.12
N GLU A 524 -4.62 7.79 -22.90
CA GLU A 524 -4.69 9.24 -23.01
C GLU A 524 -5.30 9.88 -21.76
N GLN A 525 -5.98 9.11 -20.90
CA GLN A 525 -6.65 9.58 -19.68
C GLN A 525 -5.90 9.18 -18.40
N ARG A 526 -4.94 8.24 -18.47
CA ARG A 526 -4.20 7.68 -17.33
C ARG A 526 -3.32 8.66 -16.57
N TYR A 527 -3.08 9.86 -17.09
CA TYR A 527 -2.31 10.89 -16.38
C TYR A 527 -3.04 11.35 -15.10
N VAL A 528 -4.37 11.46 -15.15
CA VAL A 528 -5.21 11.80 -13.99
C VAL A 528 -5.18 10.67 -12.95
N ASP A 529 -5.34 9.42 -13.40
CA ASP A 529 -5.22 8.24 -12.55
C ASP A 529 -3.83 8.16 -11.88
N ASN A 530 -2.74 8.47 -12.62
CA ASN A 530 -1.39 8.53 -12.08
C ASN A 530 -1.23 9.61 -10.99
N GLN A 531 -1.75 10.83 -11.21
CA GLN A 531 -1.69 11.90 -10.20
C GLN A 531 -2.41 11.51 -8.90
N HIS A 532 -3.59 10.87 -9.00
CA HIS A 532 -4.28 10.36 -7.83
C HIS A 532 -3.56 9.19 -7.15
N MET A 533 -2.98 8.25 -7.91
CA MET A 533 -2.14 7.18 -7.35
C MET A 533 -0.88 7.73 -6.66
N GLU A 534 -0.25 8.77 -7.22
CA GLU A 534 0.88 9.47 -6.62
C GLU A 534 0.48 10.15 -5.30
N ALA A 535 -0.63 10.87 -5.26
CA ALA A 535 -1.15 11.51 -4.05
C ALA A 535 -1.45 10.50 -2.93
N ILE A 536 -2.19 9.42 -3.21
CA ILE A 536 -2.55 8.43 -2.19
C ILE A 536 -1.33 7.61 -1.73
N CYS A 537 -0.36 7.31 -2.62
CA CYS A 537 0.88 6.65 -2.22
C CYS A 537 1.74 7.54 -1.31
N ASN A 538 1.85 8.84 -1.62
CA ASN A 538 2.53 9.80 -0.76
C ASN A 538 1.84 9.93 0.60
N LEU A 539 0.51 9.94 0.66
CA LEU A 539 -0.25 9.92 1.92
C LEU A 539 0.07 8.66 2.75
N ILE A 540 0.05 7.48 2.13
CA ILE A 540 0.37 6.22 2.81
C ILE A 540 1.82 6.21 3.34
N ALA A 541 2.78 6.58 2.48
CA ALA A 541 4.20 6.59 2.82
C ALA A 541 4.57 7.62 3.90
N THR A 542 3.84 8.73 3.99
CA THR A 542 4.05 9.79 5.00
C THR A 542 3.33 9.50 6.32
N LYS A 543 2.09 9.00 6.27
CA LYS A 543 1.22 8.85 7.44
C LYS A 543 1.41 7.51 8.18
N TRP A 544 1.90 6.47 7.49
CA TRP A 544 2.18 5.15 8.06
C TRP A 544 3.53 4.58 7.56
N PRO A 545 4.65 5.31 7.74
CA PRO A 545 5.93 5.06 7.06
C PRO A 545 6.53 3.67 7.31
N ASP A 546 6.28 3.09 8.48
CA ASP A 546 6.83 1.78 8.88
C ASP A 546 5.95 0.58 8.45
N SER A 547 4.82 0.84 7.79
CA SER A 547 3.89 -0.23 7.36
C SER A 547 4.33 -0.92 6.06
N ASP A 548 4.00 -2.21 5.92
CA ASP A 548 4.22 -2.95 4.67
C ASP A 548 3.55 -2.29 3.46
N ARG A 549 2.43 -1.59 3.68
CA ARG A 549 1.71 -0.85 2.65
C ARG A 549 2.39 0.46 2.24
N ALA A 550 3.18 1.07 3.11
CA ALA A 550 4.10 2.13 2.71
C ALA A 550 5.25 1.58 1.85
N ASN A 551 5.66 0.32 2.05
CA ASN A 551 6.64 -0.34 1.17
C ASN A 551 6.03 -0.62 -0.21
N ASP A 552 4.79 -1.10 -0.29
CA ASP A 552 4.05 -1.21 -1.56
C ASP A 552 3.85 0.17 -2.22
N ALA A 553 3.49 1.20 -1.47
CA ALA A 553 3.33 2.57 -1.98
C ALA A 553 4.64 3.14 -2.57
N ARG A 554 5.79 2.92 -1.90
CA ARG A 554 7.13 3.26 -2.42
C ARG A 554 7.44 2.54 -3.74
N ILE A 555 7.07 1.27 -3.88
CA ILE A 555 7.18 0.52 -5.13
C ILE A 555 6.28 1.11 -6.22
N GLN A 556 5.03 1.48 -5.92
CA GLN A 556 4.11 2.04 -6.92
C GLN A 556 4.51 3.46 -7.37
N LEU A 557 4.99 4.32 -6.46
CA LEU A 557 5.60 5.60 -6.82
C LEU A 557 6.79 5.38 -7.78
N GLY A 558 7.67 4.44 -7.44
CA GLY A 558 8.76 4.02 -8.33
C GLY A 558 8.28 3.55 -9.72
N ASN A 559 7.19 2.79 -9.78
CA ASN A 559 6.59 2.35 -11.05
C ASN A 559 5.97 3.52 -11.84
N ILE A 560 5.35 4.51 -11.18
CA ILE A 560 4.71 5.67 -11.81
C ILE A 560 5.76 6.58 -12.44
N TYR A 561 6.77 7.04 -11.67
CA TYR A 561 7.83 7.90 -12.21
C TYR A 561 8.66 7.18 -13.30
N SER A 562 8.82 5.85 -13.20
CA SER A 562 9.46 5.06 -14.25
C SER A 562 8.62 4.92 -15.54
N GLN A 563 7.33 5.27 -15.51
CA GLN A 563 6.45 5.31 -16.70
C GLN A 563 6.27 6.73 -17.25
N THR A 564 6.45 7.77 -16.42
CA THR A 564 6.35 9.19 -16.81
C THR A 564 7.72 9.80 -17.14
N GLU A 565 8.68 8.96 -17.54
CA GLU A 565 10.04 9.36 -17.98
C GLU A 565 10.86 10.13 -16.93
N ARG A 566 10.60 9.87 -15.64
CA ARG A 566 11.27 10.47 -14.47
C ARG A 566 12.10 9.41 -13.69
N PRO A 567 13.17 8.86 -14.28
CA PRO A 567 13.89 7.73 -13.71
C PRO A 567 14.66 8.06 -12.41
N ALA A 568 15.06 9.31 -12.18
CA ALA A 568 15.79 9.68 -10.97
C ALA A 568 14.87 9.67 -9.74
N GLU A 569 13.64 10.17 -9.87
CA GLU A 569 12.60 10.12 -8.85
C GLU A 569 12.12 8.69 -8.62
N ALA A 570 11.96 7.90 -9.68
CA ALA A 570 11.69 6.47 -9.56
C ALA A 570 12.74 5.77 -8.68
N ALA A 571 14.03 6.04 -8.96
CA ALA A 571 15.14 5.50 -8.21
C ALA A 571 15.14 5.94 -6.73
N LYS A 572 14.85 7.22 -6.46
CA LYS A 572 14.69 7.76 -5.09
C LYS A 572 13.59 7.03 -4.30
N TRP A 573 12.48 6.66 -4.92
CA TRP A 573 11.39 5.93 -4.25
C TRP A 573 11.71 4.44 -4.03
N TYR A 574 12.25 3.74 -5.03
CA TYR A 574 12.72 2.36 -4.86
C TYR A 574 13.81 2.25 -3.78
N SER A 575 14.67 3.27 -3.64
CA SER A 575 15.75 3.32 -2.64
C SER A 575 15.27 3.40 -1.19
N GLN A 576 14.04 3.89 -0.96
CA GLN A 576 13.46 4.06 0.38
C GLN A 576 12.84 2.78 0.95
N VAL A 577 12.73 1.71 0.16
CA VAL A 577 12.22 0.42 0.65
C VAL A 577 13.22 -0.14 1.68
N PRO A 578 12.80 -0.47 2.93
CA PRO A 578 13.71 -0.90 3.99
C PRO A 578 14.13 -2.36 3.82
N LYS A 579 15.29 -2.71 4.41
CA LYS A 579 15.88 -4.08 4.35
C LYS A 579 14.98 -5.19 4.93
N THR A 580 13.97 -4.83 5.73
CA THR A 580 12.99 -5.74 6.32
C THR A 580 11.84 -6.09 5.37
N ALA A 581 11.60 -5.30 4.32
CA ALA A 581 10.49 -5.51 3.40
C ALA A 581 10.76 -6.67 2.42
N PRO A 582 9.79 -7.57 2.17
CA PRO A 582 9.94 -8.66 1.18
C PRO A 582 10.32 -8.19 -0.23
N GLN A 583 9.90 -6.98 -0.60
CA GLN A 583 10.16 -6.34 -1.89
C GLN A 583 11.61 -5.79 -2.02
N TYR A 584 12.38 -5.73 -0.92
CA TYR A 584 13.66 -4.99 -0.85
C TYR A 584 14.63 -5.33 -1.99
N VAL A 585 14.83 -6.62 -2.27
CA VAL A 585 15.84 -7.06 -3.27
C VAL A 585 15.48 -6.59 -4.68
N ASP A 586 14.22 -6.69 -5.08
CA ASP A 586 13.75 -6.19 -6.38
C ASP A 586 13.74 -4.65 -6.42
N ALA A 587 13.45 -3.99 -5.28
CA ALA A 587 13.57 -2.55 -5.14
C ALA A 587 15.02 -2.06 -5.34
N GLN A 588 16.02 -2.75 -4.79
CA GLN A 588 17.42 -2.41 -5.02
C GLN A 588 17.82 -2.59 -6.49
N ILE A 589 17.35 -3.65 -7.18
CA ILE A 589 17.58 -3.80 -8.62
C ILE A 589 16.96 -2.63 -9.40
N ARG A 590 15.69 -2.29 -9.14
CA ARG A 590 14.98 -1.19 -9.82
C ARG A 590 15.61 0.17 -9.55
N ALA A 591 15.99 0.47 -8.30
CA ALA A 591 16.72 1.68 -7.95
C ALA A 591 18.03 1.79 -8.74
N GLY A 592 18.79 0.69 -8.79
CA GLY A 592 20.04 0.60 -9.53
C GLY A 592 19.88 0.87 -11.03
N GLN A 593 18.89 0.23 -11.65
CA GLN A 593 18.58 0.41 -13.08
C GLN A 593 18.03 1.81 -13.38
N ALA A 594 17.21 2.38 -12.51
CA ALA A 594 16.61 3.69 -12.72
C ALA A 594 17.64 4.83 -12.57
N TYR A 595 18.55 4.78 -11.57
CA TYR A 595 19.70 5.69 -11.52
C TYR A 595 20.62 5.53 -12.74
N TRP A 596 20.85 4.28 -13.21
CA TRP A 596 21.67 4.03 -14.38
C TRP A 596 21.08 4.64 -15.66
N ASN A 597 19.78 4.47 -15.88
CA ASN A 597 19.07 5.11 -16.99
C ASN A 597 19.13 6.64 -16.89
N SER A 598 18.98 7.20 -15.68
CA SER A 598 19.12 8.65 -15.44
C SER A 598 20.49 9.18 -15.85
N TYR A 599 21.56 8.47 -15.47
CA TYR A 599 22.94 8.79 -15.86
C TYR A 599 23.12 8.75 -17.39
N LEU A 600 22.66 7.67 -18.04
CA LEU A 600 22.77 7.54 -19.50
C LEU A 600 22.02 8.65 -20.24
N THR A 601 20.77 8.95 -19.86
CA THR A 601 19.95 10.01 -20.49
C THR A 601 20.54 11.41 -20.29
N ALA A 602 21.24 11.67 -19.19
CA ALA A 602 21.94 12.94 -18.99
C ALA A 602 23.25 13.01 -19.80
N MET A 603 24.00 11.90 -19.86
CA MET A 603 25.26 11.83 -20.60
C MET A 603 25.09 11.79 -22.13
N SER A 604 23.88 11.46 -22.63
CA SER A 604 23.55 11.52 -24.07
C SER A 604 23.06 12.90 -24.54
N ARG A 605 22.93 13.89 -23.65
CA ARG A 605 22.56 15.27 -24.03
C ARG A 605 23.80 16.07 -24.42
N ALA A 606 23.73 16.78 -25.55
CA ALA A 606 24.82 17.61 -26.08
C ALA A 606 24.92 19.00 -25.41
N SER A 607 24.19 19.25 -24.33
CA SER A 607 24.25 20.52 -23.58
C SER A 607 25.36 20.49 -22.54
N ASP A 608 26.10 21.59 -22.42
CA ASP A 608 27.11 21.79 -21.37
C ASP A 608 26.50 21.79 -19.95
N ALA A 609 25.22 22.16 -19.82
CA ALA A 609 24.46 22.19 -18.57
C ALA A 609 24.01 20.78 -18.12
N LYS A 610 24.97 19.95 -17.70
CA LYS A 610 24.70 18.64 -17.10
C LYS A 610 24.18 18.80 -15.66
N PRO A 611 23.16 18.03 -15.21
CA PRO A 611 22.69 18.11 -13.82
C PRO A 611 23.78 17.77 -12.81
N GLU A 612 23.84 18.51 -11.70
CA GLU A 612 24.87 18.36 -10.65
C GLU A 612 24.98 16.92 -10.11
N ASP A 613 23.83 16.25 -9.99
CA ASP A 613 23.70 14.91 -9.45
C ASP A 613 24.18 13.77 -10.39
N VAL A 614 24.54 14.02 -11.65
CA VAL A 614 24.86 12.94 -12.62
C VAL A 614 25.95 12.01 -12.11
N ASN A 615 27.02 12.57 -11.54
CA ASN A 615 28.13 11.79 -10.96
C ASN A 615 27.77 11.06 -9.65
N GLN A 616 26.64 11.41 -9.02
CA GLN A 616 26.05 10.65 -7.91
C GLN A 616 25.24 9.47 -8.43
N TRP A 617 24.47 9.65 -9.51
CA TRP A 617 23.60 8.62 -10.07
C TRP A 617 24.37 7.36 -10.48
N GLU A 618 25.55 7.46 -11.10
CA GLU A 618 26.37 6.26 -11.38
C GLU A 618 26.79 5.52 -10.11
N LYS A 619 27.22 6.24 -9.07
CA LYS A 619 27.66 5.66 -7.78
C LYS A 619 26.49 4.99 -7.04
N LEU A 620 25.31 5.60 -7.08
CA LEU A 620 24.08 5.03 -6.55
C LEU A 620 23.62 3.82 -7.36
N ALA A 621 23.67 3.90 -8.69
CA ALA A 621 23.36 2.79 -9.59
C ALA A 621 24.21 1.56 -9.25
N GLU A 622 25.54 1.71 -9.18
CA GLU A 622 26.46 0.62 -8.86
C GLU A 622 26.16 0.00 -7.48
N LYS A 623 25.98 0.85 -6.45
CA LYS A 623 25.67 0.44 -5.07
C LYS A 623 24.38 -0.38 -4.99
N HIS A 624 23.31 0.10 -5.61
CA HIS A 624 22.00 -0.54 -5.58
C HIS A 624 21.97 -1.82 -6.44
N LEU A 625 22.62 -1.82 -7.61
CA LEU A 625 22.80 -3.01 -8.44
C LEU A 625 23.61 -4.09 -7.71
N LYS A 626 24.80 -3.79 -7.17
CA LYS A 626 25.61 -4.75 -6.41
C LYS A 626 24.81 -5.34 -5.23
N THR A 627 24.10 -4.50 -4.46
CA THR A 627 23.24 -4.95 -3.35
C THR A 627 22.13 -5.90 -3.80
N GLY A 628 21.41 -5.57 -4.89
CA GLY A 628 20.32 -6.39 -5.41
C GLY A 628 20.79 -7.70 -6.06
N ILE A 629 21.90 -7.65 -6.81
CA ILE A 629 22.52 -8.82 -7.47
C ILE A 629 23.00 -9.83 -6.43
N ASP A 630 23.75 -9.37 -5.43
CA ASP A 630 24.25 -10.21 -4.33
C ASP A 630 23.13 -10.92 -3.58
N ALA A 631 22.08 -10.18 -3.20
CA ALA A 631 20.96 -10.73 -2.46
C ALA A 631 20.12 -11.70 -3.32
N THR A 632 19.99 -11.44 -4.62
CA THR A 632 19.31 -12.36 -5.55
C THR A 632 20.12 -13.64 -5.78
N GLN A 633 21.45 -13.55 -6.01
CA GLN A 633 22.28 -14.74 -6.20
C GLN A 633 22.37 -15.62 -4.95
N LYS A 634 22.19 -15.04 -3.75
CA LYS A 634 22.12 -15.80 -2.48
C LYS A 634 20.75 -16.47 -2.25
N SER A 635 19.69 -16.06 -2.95
CA SER A 635 18.33 -16.60 -2.76
C SER A 635 17.87 -17.60 -3.83
N ILE A 636 18.61 -17.75 -4.94
CA ILE A 636 18.29 -18.70 -6.01
C ILE A 636 19.29 -19.88 -6.06
N PRO A 637 18.86 -21.12 -6.35
CA PRO A 637 19.78 -22.25 -6.49
C PRO A 637 20.72 -22.09 -7.70
N PRO A 638 22.01 -22.47 -7.62
CA PRO A 638 22.99 -22.36 -8.71
C PRO A 638 22.59 -23.00 -10.05
N THR A 639 21.69 -23.99 -10.01
CA THR A 639 21.16 -24.73 -11.17
C THR A 639 19.88 -24.12 -11.76
N ALA A 640 19.29 -23.11 -11.12
CA ALA A 640 18.07 -22.46 -11.60
C ALA A 640 18.34 -21.58 -12.84
N LYS A 641 17.35 -21.48 -13.74
CA LYS A 641 17.40 -20.52 -14.86
C LYS A 641 17.57 -19.11 -14.30
N THR A 642 18.58 -18.37 -14.78
CA THR A 642 18.81 -16.98 -14.41
C THR A 642 17.53 -16.13 -14.59
N PRO A 643 17.05 -15.42 -13.55
CA PRO A 643 15.95 -14.47 -13.67
C PRO A 643 16.26 -13.33 -14.65
N GLU A 644 15.23 -12.80 -15.32
CA GLU A 644 15.42 -11.72 -16.30
C GLU A 644 15.84 -10.39 -15.65
N ASN A 645 15.30 -10.08 -14.45
CA ASN A 645 15.74 -8.91 -13.67
C ASN A 645 17.20 -9.03 -13.21
N LEU A 646 17.65 -10.20 -12.73
CA LEU A 646 19.06 -10.46 -12.40
C LEU A 646 19.97 -10.35 -13.63
N THR A 647 19.53 -10.87 -14.78
CA THR A 647 20.27 -10.78 -16.04
C THR A 647 20.45 -9.33 -16.47
N ALA A 648 19.37 -8.54 -16.46
CA ALA A 648 19.40 -7.12 -16.79
C ALA A 648 20.23 -6.30 -15.78
N ALA A 649 20.12 -6.59 -14.48
CA ALA A 649 20.93 -5.96 -13.43
C ALA A 649 22.43 -6.20 -13.65
N LYS A 650 22.83 -7.45 -13.94
CA LYS A 650 24.22 -7.80 -14.27
C LYS A 650 24.70 -7.08 -15.54
N THR A 651 23.89 -6.99 -16.59
CA THR A 651 24.23 -6.22 -17.81
C THR A 651 24.45 -4.74 -17.50
N SER A 652 23.60 -4.10 -16.69
CA SER A 652 23.79 -2.72 -16.25
C SER A 652 25.08 -2.55 -15.45
N LEU A 653 25.38 -3.47 -14.51
CA LEU A 653 26.59 -3.40 -13.71
C LEU A 653 27.87 -3.62 -14.53
N ALA A 654 27.84 -4.53 -15.52
CA ALA A 654 28.93 -4.71 -16.46
C ALA A 654 29.19 -3.47 -17.33
N GLN A 655 28.14 -2.72 -17.70
CA GLN A 655 28.30 -1.45 -18.40
C GLN A 655 28.92 -0.36 -17.52
N ILE A 656 28.57 -0.30 -16.22
CA ILE A 656 29.24 0.59 -15.25
C ILE A 656 30.72 0.21 -15.10
N ALA A 657 31.01 -1.08 -14.92
CA ALA A 657 32.39 -1.57 -14.82
C ALA A 657 33.23 -1.22 -16.08
N LEU A 658 32.65 -1.36 -17.28
CA LEU A 658 33.28 -0.91 -18.53
C LEU A 658 33.61 0.60 -18.53
N ASN A 659 32.63 1.44 -18.19
CA ASN A 659 32.79 2.90 -18.19
C ASN A 659 33.83 3.39 -17.17
N LYS A 660 34.04 2.63 -16.09
CA LYS A 660 35.12 2.84 -15.10
C LYS A 660 36.45 2.20 -15.48
N GLY A 661 36.51 1.51 -16.62
CA GLY A 661 37.71 0.85 -17.13
C GLY A 661 38.02 -0.53 -16.51
N ASN A 662 37.14 -1.06 -15.65
CA ASN A 662 37.28 -2.35 -14.98
C ASN A 662 36.90 -3.51 -15.93
N TYR A 663 37.62 -3.66 -17.04
CA TYR A 663 37.28 -4.62 -18.10
C TYR A 663 37.17 -6.07 -17.62
N GLN A 664 38.03 -6.51 -16.68
CA GLN A 664 37.93 -7.86 -16.11
C GLN A 664 36.71 -8.03 -15.20
N GLU A 665 36.30 -7.00 -14.45
CA GLU A 665 35.06 -7.03 -13.65
C GLU A 665 33.84 -7.16 -14.57
N ALA A 666 33.83 -6.44 -15.70
CA ALA A 666 32.77 -6.57 -16.71
C ALA A 666 32.71 -7.98 -17.33
N ILE A 667 33.86 -8.56 -17.72
CA ILE A 667 33.91 -9.97 -18.18
C ILE A 667 33.42 -10.92 -17.09
N ASP A 668 33.86 -10.75 -15.85
CA ASP A 668 33.47 -11.59 -14.73
C ASP A 668 31.95 -11.57 -14.49
N ILE A 669 31.33 -10.40 -14.47
CA ILE A 669 29.88 -10.22 -14.28
C ILE A 669 29.09 -10.92 -15.40
N LEU A 670 29.54 -10.80 -16.66
CA LEU A 670 28.84 -11.36 -17.82
C LEU A 670 29.04 -12.87 -17.96
N THR A 671 30.24 -13.38 -17.65
CA THR A 671 30.64 -14.76 -17.95
C THR A 671 30.44 -15.75 -16.81
N LYS A 672 30.74 -15.37 -15.55
CA LYS A 672 30.91 -16.34 -14.45
C LYS A 672 29.62 -17.09 -14.09
N ASP A 673 29.80 -18.35 -13.73
CA ASP A 673 28.78 -19.19 -13.12
C ASP A 673 28.79 -19.08 -11.58
N PRO A 674 27.65 -19.34 -10.91
CA PRO A 674 26.34 -19.58 -11.50
C PRO A 674 25.67 -18.28 -11.98
N HIS A 675 24.61 -18.44 -12.77
CA HIS A 675 23.80 -17.32 -13.29
C HIS A 675 24.58 -16.36 -14.22
N SER A 676 25.37 -16.94 -15.12
CA SER A 676 26.04 -16.27 -16.23
C SER A 676 25.03 -15.54 -17.15
N VAL A 677 25.34 -14.29 -17.54
CA VAL A 677 24.51 -13.50 -18.47
C VAL A 677 24.54 -14.12 -19.86
N LEU A 678 25.71 -14.56 -20.31
CA LEU A 678 25.88 -15.18 -21.63
C LEU A 678 25.05 -16.46 -21.80
N LYS A 679 24.88 -17.24 -20.72
CA LYS A 679 23.98 -18.41 -20.72
C LYS A 679 22.50 -18.02 -20.75
N ALA A 680 22.12 -16.87 -20.16
CA ALA A 680 20.74 -16.40 -20.15
C ALA A 680 20.28 -15.88 -21.53
N ILE A 681 21.15 -15.19 -22.28
CA ILE A 681 20.85 -14.65 -23.62
C ILE A 681 20.96 -15.68 -24.76
N HIS A 682 21.47 -16.88 -24.47
CA HIS A 682 21.70 -17.94 -25.45
C HIS A 682 20.39 -18.57 -25.94
N LEU A 683 20.36 -18.99 -27.21
CA LEU A 683 19.33 -19.87 -27.77
C LEU A 683 20.01 -20.99 -28.56
N ALA A 684 19.37 -22.16 -28.57
CA ALA A 684 19.80 -23.27 -29.41
C ALA A 684 19.78 -22.89 -30.91
N LYS A 685 20.78 -23.38 -31.66
CA LYS A 685 20.98 -23.10 -33.08
C LYS A 685 19.68 -23.31 -33.89
N GLY A 686 19.33 -22.34 -34.74
CA GLY A 686 18.11 -22.36 -35.55
C GLY A 686 16.82 -21.85 -34.87
N LYS A 687 16.84 -21.50 -33.57
CA LYS A 687 15.71 -20.82 -32.92
C LYS A 687 15.72 -19.31 -33.26
N LYS A 688 14.60 -18.77 -33.73
CA LYS A 688 14.41 -17.31 -33.88
C LYS A 688 14.32 -16.63 -32.52
N ARG A 689 15.01 -15.50 -32.34
CA ARG A 689 14.96 -14.69 -31.11
C ARG A 689 13.58 -14.06 -30.89
N PRO A 690 13.12 -13.90 -29.63
CA PRO A 690 11.90 -13.15 -29.32
C PRO A 690 12.06 -11.65 -29.56
N ALA A 691 10.95 -10.92 -29.67
CA ALA A 691 10.95 -9.47 -29.88
C ALA A 691 11.24 -8.64 -28.61
N LYS A 692 11.16 -9.24 -27.42
CA LYS A 692 11.37 -8.61 -26.10
C LYS A 692 11.93 -9.62 -25.09
N GLY A 693 12.37 -9.14 -23.93
CA GLY A 693 13.00 -9.94 -22.87
C GLY A 693 14.48 -10.20 -23.16
N VAL A 694 15.19 -10.80 -22.19
CA VAL A 694 16.68 -10.87 -22.23
C VAL A 694 17.25 -11.76 -23.34
N GLN A 695 16.40 -12.53 -24.03
CA GLN A 695 16.79 -13.33 -25.19
C GLN A 695 16.59 -12.62 -26.55
N SER A 696 16.06 -11.38 -26.56
CA SER A 696 15.86 -10.59 -27.79
C SER A 696 17.18 -10.29 -28.51
N SER A 697 17.11 -9.94 -29.80
CA SER A 697 18.29 -9.51 -30.54
C SER A 697 18.90 -8.25 -29.92
N GLU A 698 18.08 -7.24 -29.61
CA GLU A 698 18.47 -5.99 -28.95
C GLU A 698 19.30 -6.22 -27.67
N PHE A 699 18.78 -7.00 -26.71
CA PHE A 699 19.47 -7.24 -25.43
C PHE A 699 20.71 -8.13 -25.60
N ALA A 700 20.66 -9.12 -26.50
CA ALA A 700 21.83 -9.97 -26.77
C ALA A 700 22.95 -9.19 -27.48
N ASN A 701 22.61 -8.31 -28.41
CA ASN A 701 23.55 -7.43 -29.12
C ASN A 701 24.26 -6.51 -28.11
N LEU A 702 23.51 -5.87 -27.20
CA LEU A 702 24.09 -5.06 -26.11
C LEU A 702 25.10 -5.88 -25.31
N VAL A 703 24.71 -7.06 -24.81
CA VAL A 703 25.61 -7.89 -23.98
C VAL A 703 26.88 -8.31 -24.74
N TYR A 704 26.78 -8.69 -26.02
CA TYR A 704 27.97 -9.04 -26.80
C TYR A 704 28.83 -7.82 -27.15
N GLN A 705 28.24 -6.62 -27.35
CA GLN A 705 28.99 -5.37 -27.46
C GLN A 705 29.75 -5.04 -26.15
N LEU A 706 29.15 -5.30 -24.98
CA LEU A 706 29.86 -5.15 -23.69
C LEU A 706 31.05 -6.12 -23.60
N GLN A 707 30.81 -7.40 -23.93
CA GLN A 707 31.86 -8.43 -23.91
C GLN A 707 33.00 -8.10 -24.88
N LEU A 708 32.67 -7.62 -26.09
CA LEU A 708 33.64 -7.21 -27.10
C LEU A 708 34.47 -5.99 -26.64
N ARG A 709 33.83 -4.93 -26.13
CA ARG A 709 34.53 -3.77 -25.53
C ARG A 709 35.50 -4.20 -24.43
N ALA A 710 35.07 -5.11 -23.55
CA ALA A 710 35.90 -5.59 -22.45
C ALA A 710 37.11 -6.40 -22.94
N TYR A 711 36.94 -7.32 -23.89
CA TYR A 711 38.07 -8.09 -24.44
C TYR A 711 39.05 -7.22 -25.25
N ILE A 712 38.57 -6.20 -25.97
CA ILE A 712 39.44 -5.22 -26.65
C ILE A 712 40.27 -4.44 -25.60
N GLY A 713 39.62 -3.96 -24.53
CA GLY A 713 40.30 -3.27 -23.42
C GLY A 713 41.30 -4.14 -22.64
N LEU A 714 41.14 -5.46 -22.65
CA LEU A 714 42.09 -6.44 -22.11
C LEU A 714 43.10 -6.94 -23.16
N GLN A 715 43.04 -6.46 -24.40
CA GLN A 715 43.85 -6.90 -25.55
C GLN A 715 43.75 -8.41 -25.84
N GLN A 716 42.64 -9.04 -25.47
CA GLN A 716 42.37 -10.48 -25.64
C GLN A 716 41.80 -10.78 -27.04
N ILE A 717 42.64 -10.58 -28.07
CA ILE A 717 42.28 -10.54 -29.50
C ILE A 717 41.38 -11.71 -29.96
N ASP A 718 41.71 -12.96 -29.61
CA ASP A 718 40.91 -14.13 -30.03
C ASP A 718 39.55 -14.23 -29.33
N LEU A 719 39.46 -13.79 -28.06
CA LEU A 719 38.19 -13.76 -27.32
C LEU A 719 37.31 -12.60 -27.79
N ALA A 720 37.90 -11.46 -28.12
CA ALA A 720 37.22 -10.37 -28.81
C ALA A 720 36.67 -10.82 -30.17
N ARG A 721 37.45 -11.51 -31.01
CA ARG A 721 36.96 -12.09 -32.28
C ARG A 721 35.82 -13.09 -32.08
N LYS A 722 35.86 -13.88 -31.00
CA LYS A 722 34.76 -14.80 -30.64
C LYS A 722 33.48 -14.04 -30.24
N ALA A 723 33.59 -12.99 -29.43
CA ALA A 723 32.46 -12.13 -29.06
C ALA A 723 31.86 -11.42 -30.29
N MET A 724 32.71 -10.89 -31.19
CA MET A 724 32.32 -10.34 -32.49
C MET A 724 31.54 -11.35 -33.34
N LYS A 725 32.01 -12.60 -33.47
CA LYS A 725 31.25 -13.63 -34.20
C LYS A 725 29.90 -13.96 -33.54
N GLN A 726 29.83 -13.99 -32.20
CA GLN A 726 28.57 -14.21 -31.48
C GLN A 726 27.57 -13.05 -31.66
N LEU A 727 28.08 -11.83 -31.86
CA LEU A 727 27.34 -10.61 -32.17
C LEU A 727 26.80 -10.63 -33.63
N GLU A 728 27.61 -11.04 -34.60
CA GLU A 728 27.14 -11.32 -35.99
C GLU A 728 26.09 -12.45 -36.01
N GLU A 729 26.28 -13.51 -35.22
CA GLU A 729 25.31 -14.62 -35.10
C GLU A 729 23.98 -14.18 -34.45
N SER A 730 23.94 -13.14 -33.60
CA SER A 730 22.68 -12.55 -33.11
C SER A 730 22.00 -11.60 -34.10
N ALA A 731 22.74 -11.02 -35.06
CA ALA A 731 22.21 -10.24 -36.19
C ALA A 731 21.77 -11.07 -37.41
N SER A 732 22.21 -12.33 -37.52
CA SER A 732 22.05 -13.17 -38.73
C SER A 732 20.59 -13.47 -39.14
N GLY A 733 19.59 -13.02 -38.38
CA GLY A 733 18.16 -13.10 -38.72
C GLY A 733 17.54 -11.84 -39.33
N SER A 734 18.32 -10.76 -39.52
CA SER A 734 17.85 -9.44 -39.98
C SER A 734 18.63 -8.86 -41.18
N GLY A 735 19.48 -9.65 -41.85
CA GLY A 735 20.19 -9.25 -43.08
C GLY A 735 21.52 -8.51 -42.85
N GLY A 736 22.31 -8.33 -43.91
CA GLY A 736 23.66 -7.74 -43.83
C GLY A 736 23.69 -6.26 -43.40
N GLU A 737 22.60 -5.53 -43.66
CA GLU A 737 22.38 -4.16 -43.18
C GLU A 737 22.40 -4.10 -41.65
N SER A 738 21.73 -5.06 -40.99
CA SER A 738 21.67 -5.19 -39.53
C SER A 738 23.03 -5.48 -38.87
N ILE A 739 24.01 -6.03 -39.61
CA ILE A 739 25.38 -6.22 -39.14
C ILE A 739 26.15 -4.89 -39.25
N THR A 740 25.95 -4.16 -40.35
CA THR A 740 26.59 -2.86 -40.61
C THR A 740 26.15 -1.81 -39.56
N ASP A 741 24.86 -1.71 -39.27
CA ASP A 741 24.32 -0.79 -38.25
C ASP A 741 24.80 -1.12 -36.83
N MET A 742 24.89 -2.41 -36.51
CA MET A 742 25.43 -2.91 -35.24
C MET A 742 26.89 -2.54 -35.03
N TYR A 743 27.67 -2.55 -36.11
CA TYR A 743 29.07 -2.16 -36.12
C TYR A 743 29.25 -0.64 -36.05
N ARG A 744 28.37 0.15 -36.71
CA ARG A 744 28.27 1.61 -36.53
C ARG A 744 27.98 1.98 -35.07
N GLN A 745 26.98 1.36 -34.45
CA GLN A 745 26.62 1.58 -33.04
C GLN A 745 27.78 1.26 -32.07
N LEU A 746 28.60 0.26 -32.39
CA LEU A 746 29.79 -0.06 -31.60
C LEU A 746 30.85 1.05 -31.72
N GLY A 747 31.04 1.63 -32.91
CA GLY A 747 31.89 2.81 -33.12
C GLY A 747 31.39 4.03 -32.34
N GLU A 748 30.08 4.32 -32.41
CA GLU A 748 29.45 5.41 -31.64
C GLU A 748 29.68 5.25 -30.13
N LYS A 749 29.51 4.03 -29.60
CA LYS A 749 29.77 3.71 -28.18
C LYS A 749 31.25 3.78 -27.76
N ILE A 750 32.17 3.80 -28.72
CA ILE A 750 33.61 4.06 -28.49
C ILE A 750 33.89 5.56 -28.51
N THR A 751 33.28 6.32 -29.44
CA THR A 751 33.33 7.80 -29.42
C THR A 751 32.74 8.35 -28.11
N GLU A 752 31.66 7.74 -27.60
CA GLU A 752 31.07 8.05 -26.29
C GLU A 752 31.96 7.71 -25.08
N GLU A 753 32.95 6.80 -25.20
CA GLU A 753 34.03 6.70 -24.20
C GLU A 753 34.95 7.90 -24.31
N ILE A 754 35.48 8.16 -25.52
CA ILE A 754 36.52 9.16 -25.75
C ILE A 754 36.03 10.55 -25.33
N GLU A 755 34.81 10.95 -25.68
CA GLU A 755 34.27 12.27 -25.29
C GLU A 755 33.92 12.36 -23.79
N ARG A 756 33.57 11.25 -23.12
CA ARG A 756 33.44 11.21 -21.65
C ARG A 756 34.80 11.33 -20.96
N LEU A 757 35.83 10.66 -21.47
CA LEU A 757 37.19 10.72 -20.94
C LEU A 757 37.83 12.09 -21.19
N LYS A 758 37.58 12.72 -22.35
CA LYS A 758 37.91 14.13 -22.62
C LYS A 758 37.22 15.06 -21.61
N SER A 759 35.91 14.88 -21.38
CA SER A 759 35.15 15.63 -20.37
C SER A 759 35.68 15.46 -18.94
N ALA A 760 36.35 14.34 -18.65
CA ALA A 760 36.95 14.03 -17.36
C ALA A 760 38.44 14.39 -17.25
N GLY A 761 39.08 14.86 -18.33
CA GLY A 761 40.51 15.15 -18.40
C GLY A 761 41.43 13.93 -18.43
N ASP A 762 40.91 12.71 -18.58
CA ASP A 762 41.69 11.46 -18.54
C ASP A 762 42.33 11.15 -19.91
N THR A 763 43.32 11.96 -20.28
CA THR A 763 44.09 11.83 -21.53
C THR A 763 44.76 10.46 -21.66
N LYS A 764 45.34 9.95 -20.57
CA LYS A 764 45.95 8.62 -20.55
C LYS A 764 44.94 7.55 -20.95
N ARG A 765 43.71 7.60 -20.42
CA ARG A 765 42.71 6.57 -20.72
C ARG A 765 42.18 6.66 -22.14
N ILE A 766 42.10 7.86 -22.74
CA ILE A 766 41.82 8.02 -24.17
C ILE A 766 42.87 7.27 -24.99
N ASP A 767 44.15 7.44 -24.68
CA ASP A 767 45.25 6.83 -25.42
C ASP A 767 45.32 5.30 -25.22
N ASP A 768 45.10 4.80 -23.98
CA ASP A 768 44.97 3.37 -23.70
C ASP A 768 43.83 2.72 -24.52
N VAL A 769 42.68 3.41 -24.65
CA VAL A 769 41.52 2.95 -25.43
C VAL A 769 41.80 3.01 -26.94
N ARG A 770 42.28 4.15 -27.46
CA ARG A 770 42.66 4.33 -28.87
C ARG A 770 43.66 3.25 -29.30
N LYS A 771 44.74 3.05 -28.53
CA LYS A 771 45.81 2.07 -28.81
C LYS A 771 45.34 0.63 -28.79
N SER A 772 44.54 0.24 -27.80
CA SER A 772 44.05 -1.15 -27.67
C SER A 772 43.08 -1.50 -28.81
N LEU A 773 42.24 -0.55 -29.21
CA LEU A 773 41.37 -0.68 -30.37
C LEU A 773 42.15 -0.72 -31.68
N GLU A 774 43.10 0.18 -31.89
CA GLU A 774 43.96 0.21 -33.08
C GLU A 774 44.75 -1.09 -33.26
N THR A 775 45.24 -1.68 -32.17
CA THR A 775 45.92 -2.99 -32.18
C THR A 775 44.96 -4.09 -32.63
N PHE A 776 43.76 -4.15 -32.04
CA PHE A 776 42.74 -5.13 -32.40
C PHE A 776 42.27 -5.02 -33.87
N LEU A 777 41.99 -3.79 -34.34
CA LEU A 777 41.60 -3.53 -35.72
C LEU A 777 42.73 -3.91 -36.71
N THR A 778 43.97 -3.54 -36.40
CA THR A 778 45.16 -3.89 -37.19
C THR A 778 45.33 -5.42 -37.30
N ASP A 779 45.17 -6.15 -36.20
CA ASP A 779 45.39 -7.60 -36.19
C ASP A 779 44.21 -8.42 -36.73
N ILE A 780 42.99 -7.87 -36.81
CA ILE A 780 41.93 -8.47 -37.66
C ILE A 780 42.18 -8.14 -39.14
N PHE A 781 42.62 -6.93 -39.48
CA PHE A 781 42.87 -6.55 -40.88
C PHE A 781 43.97 -7.39 -41.56
N LYS A 782 45.01 -7.79 -40.82
CA LYS A 782 46.11 -8.66 -41.32
C LYS A 782 45.70 -10.10 -41.70
N ARG A 783 44.51 -10.57 -41.34
CA ARG A 783 44.07 -11.97 -41.55
C ARG A 783 43.63 -12.21 -43.00
N LYS A 784 43.07 -13.40 -43.28
CA LYS A 784 42.43 -13.74 -44.58
C LYS A 784 40.99 -14.24 -44.44
N ASP A 785 40.53 -14.51 -43.23
CA ASP A 785 39.21 -15.06 -42.88
C ASP A 785 38.17 -13.99 -42.51
N GLN A 786 38.38 -12.72 -42.92
CA GLN A 786 37.45 -11.63 -42.66
C GLN A 786 36.15 -11.77 -43.45
N THR A 787 35.02 -11.55 -42.76
CA THR A 787 33.71 -11.30 -43.38
C THR A 787 33.65 -9.89 -43.97
N TYR A 788 32.78 -9.67 -44.95
CA TYR A 788 32.40 -8.32 -45.42
C TYR A 788 32.08 -7.38 -44.24
N GLY A 789 31.25 -7.83 -43.29
CA GLY A 789 30.87 -7.05 -42.11
C GLY A 789 32.08 -6.63 -41.25
N SER A 790 33.02 -7.54 -41.01
CA SER A 790 34.22 -7.24 -40.21
C SER A 790 35.18 -6.26 -40.89
N LEU A 791 35.30 -6.28 -42.23
CA LEU A 791 36.07 -5.26 -42.97
C LEU A 791 35.35 -3.90 -42.97
N VAL A 792 34.02 -3.88 -43.13
CA VAL A 792 33.22 -2.64 -43.04
C VAL A 792 33.36 -2.02 -41.66
N TRP A 793 33.34 -2.83 -40.59
CA TRP A 793 33.58 -2.33 -39.23
C TRP A 793 34.98 -1.74 -39.04
N ILE A 794 36.02 -2.36 -39.62
CA ILE A 794 37.38 -1.83 -39.57
C ILE A 794 37.45 -0.46 -40.25
N GLY A 795 36.87 -0.34 -41.45
CA GLY A 795 36.80 0.92 -42.18
C GLY A 795 36.03 2.02 -41.42
N GLU A 796 34.81 1.72 -40.97
CA GLU A 796 33.95 2.66 -40.22
C GLU A 796 34.60 3.09 -38.89
N THR A 797 35.24 2.16 -38.17
CA THR A 797 35.85 2.47 -36.87
C THR A 797 37.10 3.32 -37.05
N TYR A 798 37.96 3.01 -38.04
CA TYR A 798 39.10 3.88 -38.34
C TYR A 798 38.66 5.25 -38.87
N TYR A 799 37.62 5.34 -39.69
CA TYR A 799 37.06 6.61 -40.12
C TYR A 799 36.52 7.42 -38.93
N GLY A 800 35.85 6.76 -37.98
CA GLY A 800 35.43 7.36 -36.71
C GLY A 800 36.60 7.83 -35.84
N MET A 801 37.67 7.04 -35.73
CA MET A 801 38.89 7.42 -34.99
C MET A 801 39.60 8.62 -35.64
N GLY A 802 39.64 8.70 -36.98
CA GLY A 802 40.13 9.86 -37.71
C GLY A 802 39.32 11.12 -37.41
N GLN A 803 37.98 11.00 -37.40
CA GLN A 803 37.11 12.11 -37.02
C GLN A 803 37.25 12.53 -35.55
N GLY A 804 37.45 11.57 -34.65
CA GLY A 804 37.69 11.79 -33.22
C GLY A 804 39.13 12.21 -32.86
N ALA A 805 39.97 12.48 -33.87
CA ALA A 805 41.35 12.95 -33.76
C ALA A 805 41.63 14.19 -34.62
N LYS A 806 40.60 14.93 -35.05
CA LYS A 806 40.71 16.16 -35.88
C LYS A 806 41.60 17.24 -35.25
N GLU A 807 41.79 17.21 -33.93
CA GLU A 807 42.76 18.03 -33.19
C GLU A 807 44.23 17.79 -33.60
N ASN A 808 44.54 16.66 -34.25
CA ASN A 808 45.86 16.34 -34.80
C ASN A 808 45.72 15.80 -36.24
N PRO A 809 45.87 16.65 -37.27
CA PRO A 809 45.66 16.27 -38.67
C PRO A 809 46.51 15.07 -39.15
N GLU A 810 47.72 14.89 -38.64
CA GLU A 810 48.54 13.72 -39.00
C GLU A 810 47.96 12.40 -38.46
N VAL A 811 47.49 12.40 -37.21
CA VAL A 811 46.87 11.23 -36.58
C VAL A 811 45.52 10.96 -37.24
N ALA A 812 44.74 12.00 -37.55
CA ALA A 812 43.51 11.87 -38.31
C ALA A 812 43.77 11.21 -39.68
N ARG A 813 44.76 11.69 -40.46
CA ARG A 813 45.12 11.09 -41.76
C ARG A 813 45.54 9.64 -41.62
N LYS A 814 46.42 9.29 -40.68
CA LYS A 814 46.87 7.91 -40.42
C LYS A 814 45.69 6.95 -40.13
N TYR A 815 44.59 7.44 -39.56
CA TYR A 815 43.36 6.66 -39.40
C TYR A 815 42.50 6.61 -40.67
N TYR A 816 42.35 7.71 -41.42
CA TYR A 816 41.68 7.68 -42.73
C TYR A 816 42.41 6.78 -43.76
N ASP A 817 43.74 6.69 -43.70
CA ASP A 817 44.54 5.77 -44.51
C ASP A 817 44.19 4.30 -44.24
N LYS A 818 44.05 3.93 -42.96
CA LYS A 818 43.62 2.59 -42.54
C LYS A 818 42.15 2.31 -42.85
N ALA A 819 41.31 3.34 -42.86
CA ALA A 819 39.91 3.24 -43.27
C ALA A 819 39.78 2.99 -44.79
N ALA A 820 40.50 3.76 -45.61
CA ALA A 820 40.57 3.59 -47.06
C ALA A 820 41.03 2.18 -47.42
N ALA A 821 42.14 1.71 -46.85
CA ALA A 821 42.68 0.37 -47.10
C ALA A 821 41.69 -0.77 -46.77
N ALA A 822 40.79 -0.57 -45.78
CA ALA A 822 39.75 -1.54 -45.46
C ALA A 822 38.63 -1.59 -46.52
N PHE A 823 38.21 -0.42 -47.05
CA PHE A 823 37.22 -0.36 -48.13
C PHE A 823 37.79 -0.77 -49.50
N GLU A 824 39.06 -0.47 -49.76
CA GLU A 824 39.81 -0.92 -50.94
C GLU A 824 39.96 -2.45 -50.96
N GLU A 825 40.27 -3.09 -49.82
CA GLU A 825 40.32 -4.56 -49.71
C GLU A 825 38.93 -5.21 -49.88
N ILE A 826 37.83 -4.53 -49.51
CA ILE A 826 36.46 -4.99 -49.82
C ILE A 826 36.19 -4.94 -51.33
N GLN A 827 36.51 -3.82 -52.00
CA GLN A 827 36.35 -3.69 -53.46
C GLN A 827 37.19 -4.72 -54.22
N LYS A 828 38.47 -4.85 -53.87
CA LYS A 828 39.39 -5.85 -54.44
C LYS A 828 38.91 -7.30 -54.26
N ARG A 829 38.23 -7.63 -53.16
CA ARG A 829 37.59 -8.95 -52.98
C ARG A 829 36.33 -9.11 -53.85
N GLN A 830 35.53 -8.05 -53.97
CA GLN A 830 34.38 -8.04 -54.88
C GLN A 830 34.81 -8.22 -56.34
N ASP A 831 35.87 -7.53 -56.78
CA ASP A 831 36.40 -7.65 -58.15
C ASP A 831 36.99 -9.05 -58.43
N ALA A 832 37.43 -9.76 -57.37
CA ALA A 832 38.00 -11.10 -57.47
C ALA A 832 36.98 -12.25 -57.40
N SER A 833 35.84 -12.09 -56.71
CA SER A 833 34.83 -13.16 -56.55
C SER A 833 33.45 -12.85 -57.14
N GLY A 834 33.11 -11.57 -57.32
CA GLY A 834 31.78 -11.11 -57.77
C GLY A 834 30.67 -11.16 -56.72
N ASP A 835 30.89 -11.77 -55.55
CA ASP A 835 29.86 -12.05 -54.55
C ASP A 835 30.20 -11.60 -53.11
N PHE A 836 31.37 -11.00 -52.88
CA PHE A 836 31.84 -10.62 -51.54
C PHE A 836 31.01 -9.50 -50.89
N ILE A 837 30.53 -8.54 -51.69
CA ILE A 837 29.62 -7.47 -51.24
C ILE A 837 28.18 -7.95 -51.45
N PRO A 838 27.37 -8.14 -50.38
CA PRO A 838 26.03 -8.66 -50.54
C PRO A 838 25.06 -7.59 -51.11
N GLY A 839 24.19 -8.01 -52.03
CA GLY A 839 23.09 -7.18 -52.52
C GLY A 839 23.53 -5.93 -53.28
N ASN A 840 22.97 -4.78 -52.92
CA ASN A 840 23.19 -3.49 -53.60
C ASN A 840 24.15 -2.54 -52.84
N PHE A 841 24.93 -3.04 -51.87
CA PHE A 841 25.78 -2.18 -51.03
C PHE A 841 27.05 -1.63 -51.73
N GLN A 842 27.34 -2.01 -52.98
CA GLN A 842 28.48 -1.52 -53.78
C GLN A 842 28.63 0.01 -53.70
N VAL A 843 27.55 0.74 -53.98
CA VAL A 843 27.51 2.21 -53.92
C VAL A 843 27.85 2.72 -52.51
N GLY A 844 27.37 2.04 -51.47
CA GLY A 844 27.65 2.37 -50.08
C GLY A 844 29.10 2.14 -49.66
N ILE A 845 29.82 1.20 -50.29
CA ILE A 845 31.27 1.01 -50.09
C ILE A 845 32.07 2.05 -50.88
N THR A 846 31.71 2.32 -52.14
CA THR A 846 32.38 3.36 -52.94
C THR A 846 32.25 4.74 -52.30
N LEU A 847 31.07 5.10 -51.78
CA LEU A 847 30.90 6.35 -51.02
C LEU A 847 31.81 6.37 -49.78
N ARG A 848 31.86 5.30 -48.97
CA ARG A 848 32.77 5.24 -47.80
C ARG A 848 34.24 5.45 -48.17
N LEU A 849 34.71 4.90 -49.29
CA LEU A 849 36.07 5.15 -49.78
C LEU A 849 36.26 6.60 -50.25
N VAL A 850 35.28 7.17 -50.95
CA VAL A 850 35.25 8.59 -51.34
C VAL A 850 35.31 9.51 -50.11
N ASN A 851 34.57 9.22 -49.05
CA ASN A 851 34.63 9.93 -47.77
C ASN A 851 36.04 9.87 -47.16
N CYS A 852 36.69 8.69 -47.18
CA CYS A 852 38.09 8.57 -46.73
C CYS A 852 39.03 9.44 -47.57
N LYS A 853 38.93 9.38 -48.90
CA LYS A 853 39.75 10.19 -49.83
C LYS A 853 39.53 11.69 -49.64
N ARG A 854 38.28 12.14 -49.43
CA ARG A 854 37.97 13.54 -49.07
C ARG A 854 38.65 13.95 -47.77
N GLN A 855 38.61 13.12 -46.72
CA GLN A 855 39.25 13.44 -45.43
C GLN A 855 40.79 13.27 -45.44
N GLN A 856 41.36 12.53 -46.40
CA GLN A 856 42.81 12.49 -46.69
C GLN A 856 43.32 13.74 -47.43
N GLY A 857 42.42 14.57 -47.97
CA GLY A 857 42.77 15.68 -48.87
C GLY A 857 43.04 15.25 -50.32
N GLU A 858 42.59 14.05 -50.72
CA GLU A 858 42.77 13.45 -52.04
C GLU A 858 41.51 13.68 -52.89
N TYR A 859 41.13 14.96 -53.05
CA TYR A 859 39.84 15.36 -53.64
C TYR A 859 39.66 14.94 -55.11
N GLU A 860 40.74 14.85 -55.88
CA GLU A 860 40.73 14.43 -57.29
C GLU A 860 40.39 12.95 -57.43
N GLU A 861 41.02 12.09 -56.62
CA GLU A 861 40.68 10.65 -56.55
C GLU A 861 39.27 10.44 -55.95
N ALA A 862 38.85 11.28 -54.98
CA ALA A 862 37.48 11.27 -54.48
C ALA A 862 36.44 11.57 -55.58
N LEU A 863 36.68 12.57 -56.44
CA LEU A 863 35.82 12.86 -57.60
C LEU A 863 35.85 11.75 -58.64
N LYS A 864 37.03 11.19 -58.93
CA LYS A 864 37.23 10.08 -59.87
C LYS A 864 36.47 8.82 -59.43
N LEU A 865 36.48 8.49 -58.14
CA LEU A 865 35.74 7.37 -57.56
C LEU A 865 34.21 7.57 -57.53
N ILE A 866 33.72 8.79 -57.27
CA ILE A 866 32.27 9.06 -57.26
C ILE A 866 31.69 9.28 -58.67
N THR A 867 32.52 9.60 -59.67
CA THR A 867 32.08 9.89 -61.05
C THR A 867 31.25 8.76 -61.69
N PRO A 868 31.64 7.46 -61.64
CA PRO A 868 30.80 6.37 -62.14
C PRO A 868 29.44 6.28 -61.42
N VAL A 869 29.44 6.48 -60.09
CA VAL A 869 28.24 6.44 -59.26
C VAL A 869 27.28 7.58 -59.62
N LEU A 870 27.79 8.78 -59.89
CA LEU A 870 27.00 9.93 -60.34
C LEU A 870 26.34 9.69 -61.72
N LYS A 871 26.94 8.88 -62.61
CA LYS A 871 26.34 8.52 -63.90
C LYS A 871 25.20 7.50 -63.74
N GLU A 872 25.32 6.57 -62.80
CA GLU A 872 24.28 5.56 -62.54
C GLU A 872 23.14 6.08 -61.63
N LYS A 873 23.44 7.00 -60.70
CA LYS A 873 22.55 7.46 -59.62
C LYS A 873 22.41 8.98 -59.56
N ASP A 874 22.27 9.66 -60.71
CA ASP A 874 22.30 11.14 -60.82
C ASP A 874 21.35 11.89 -59.85
N LYS A 875 20.26 11.25 -59.43
CA LYS A 875 19.21 11.78 -58.54
C LYS A 875 19.26 11.26 -57.10
N SER A 876 20.23 10.40 -56.73
CA SER A 876 20.39 9.97 -55.34
C SER A 876 20.82 11.16 -54.47
N PRO A 877 20.04 11.54 -53.44
CA PRO A 877 20.45 12.59 -52.51
C PRO A 877 21.77 12.26 -51.81
N GLU A 878 22.00 10.99 -51.49
CA GLU A 878 23.19 10.50 -50.79
C GLU A 878 24.46 10.73 -51.62
N VAL A 879 24.45 10.33 -52.89
CA VAL A 879 25.60 10.47 -53.81
C VAL A 879 25.86 11.95 -54.11
N GLN A 880 24.81 12.73 -54.33
CA GLN A 880 24.92 14.17 -54.60
C GLN A 880 25.36 14.97 -53.37
N PHE A 881 24.95 14.58 -52.16
CA PHE A 881 25.39 15.19 -50.89
C PHE A 881 26.90 15.01 -50.70
N GLU A 882 27.42 13.81 -50.92
CA GLU A 882 28.85 13.55 -50.81
C GLU A 882 29.62 14.28 -51.93
N ALA A 883 29.11 14.30 -53.17
CA ALA A 883 29.71 15.04 -54.27
C ALA A 883 29.83 16.56 -54.00
N ALA A 884 28.80 17.18 -53.41
CA ALA A 884 28.86 18.58 -52.99
C ALA A 884 29.80 18.79 -51.79
N SER A 885 29.89 17.81 -50.88
CA SER A 885 30.83 17.83 -49.75
C SER A 885 32.30 17.80 -50.21
N ILE A 886 32.64 17.03 -51.24
CA ILE A 886 34.00 17.03 -51.83
C ILE A 886 34.39 18.43 -52.30
N LEU A 887 33.49 19.13 -52.99
CA LEU A 887 33.76 20.48 -53.49
C LEU A 887 33.90 21.52 -52.36
N GLN A 888 33.10 21.40 -51.29
CA GLN A 888 33.18 22.31 -50.13
C GLN A 888 34.43 22.07 -49.28
N ASP A 889 34.81 20.83 -49.02
CA ASP A 889 36.03 20.49 -48.29
C ASP A 889 37.28 20.86 -49.12
N TRP A 890 37.27 20.58 -50.43
CA TRP A 890 38.34 21.00 -51.33
C TRP A 890 38.52 22.52 -51.29
N ALA A 891 37.44 23.29 -51.37
CA ALA A 891 37.48 24.75 -51.20
C ALA A 891 38.08 25.18 -49.86
N GLY A 892 37.68 24.54 -48.76
CA GLY A 892 38.17 24.84 -47.41
C GLY A 892 39.61 24.40 -47.14
N SER A 893 40.17 23.51 -47.94
CA SER A 893 41.56 23.04 -47.81
C SER A 893 42.62 24.04 -48.29
N GLY A 894 42.21 25.06 -49.05
CA GLY A 894 43.12 25.97 -49.76
C GLY A 894 43.80 25.37 -50.99
N GLN A 895 43.49 24.12 -51.36
CA GLN A 895 44.00 23.50 -52.58
C GLN A 895 43.18 23.93 -53.80
N GLY A 896 43.87 24.30 -54.88
CA GLY A 896 43.22 24.72 -56.12
C GLY A 896 42.46 26.05 -55.99
N ASP A 897 41.40 26.20 -56.78
CA ASP A 897 40.63 27.44 -56.86
C ASP A 897 39.50 27.48 -55.81
N SER A 898 39.84 27.81 -54.56
CA SER A 898 38.90 27.74 -53.41
C SER A 898 37.60 28.53 -53.62
N HIS A 899 37.66 29.76 -54.13
CA HIS A 899 36.46 30.59 -54.28
C HIS A 899 35.51 30.01 -55.35
N LYS A 900 36.06 29.52 -56.46
CA LYS A 900 35.31 28.78 -57.48
C LYS A 900 34.77 27.45 -56.93
N LYS A 901 35.53 26.72 -56.12
CA LYS A 901 35.11 25.45 -55.52
C LYS A 901 33.93 25.60 -54.56
N TYR A 902 33.87 26.66 -53.74
CA TYR A 902 32.67 26.95 -52.94
C TYR A 902 31.45 27.22 -53.84
N MET A 903 31.59 28.00 -54.91
CA MET A 903 30.49 28.24 -55.85
C MET A 903 30.05 26.98 -56.61
N GLN A 904 30.98 26.07 -56.93
CA GLN A 904 30.67 24.74 -57.48
C GLN A 904 29.96 23.84 -56.46
N ALA A 905 30.29 23.93 -55.16
CA ALA A 905 29.57 23.22 -54.11
C ALA A 905 28.11 23.71 -53.93
N ILE A 906 27.89 25.03 -54.02
CA ILE A 906 26.55 25.63 -53.89
C ILE A 906 25.67 25.31 -55.12
N ASN A 907 26.19 25.58 -56.33
CA ASN A 907 25.40 25.59 -57.57
C ASN A 907 25.52 24.31 -58.41
N GLY A 908 26.51 23.46 -58.11
CA GLY A 908 26.86 22.29 -58.92
C GLY A 908 27.96 22.56 -59.95
N MET A 909 28.41 21.48 -60.59
CA MET A 909 29.31 21.50 -61.75
C MET A 909 29.19 20.21 -62.56
N GLU A 910 29.41 20.31 -63.88
CA GLU A 910 29.62 19.14 -64.73
C GLU A 910 31.08 18.67 -64.62
N LEU A 911 31.28 17.35 -64.62
CA LEU A 911 32.56 16.65 -64.57
C LEU A 911 32.89 16.09 -65.96
N GLU A 912 34.18 15.83 -66.19
CA GLU A 912 34.65 15.24 -67.46
C GLU A 912 33.94 13.91 -67.78
N GLY A 913 33.46 13.80 -69.02
CA GLY A 913 32.65 12.68 -69.45
C GLY A 913 31.19 12.69 -68.98
N GLY A 914 30.63 13.86 -68.59
CA GLY A 914 29.18 14.08 -68.48
C GLY A 914 28.51 13.59 -67.19
N ALA A 915 29.26 13.45 -66.09
CA ALA A 915 28.65 13.29 -64.77
C ALA A 915 28.35 14.66 -64.16
N LEU A 916 27.22 14.83 -63.47
CA LEU A 916 26.75 16.14 -63.02
C LEU A 916 26.56 16.21 -61.51
N ILE A 917 27.40 17.00 -60.83
CA ILE A 917 27.21 17.38 -59.44
C ILE A 917 26.16 18.49 -59.40
N ARG A 918 25.08 18.30 -58.65
CA ARG A 918 23.92 19.21 -58.62
C ARG A 918 24.05 20.35 -57.61
N GLY A 919 24.96 20.23 -56.65
CA GLY A 919 25.23 21.23 -55.61
C GLY A 919 24.14 21.34 -54.53
N TRP A 920 24.50 22.04 -53.45
CA TRP A 920 23.67 22.17 -52.26
C TRP A 920 22.33 22.86 -52.51
N ALA A 921 22.27 23.88 -53.37
CA ALA A 921 21.03 24.60 -53.66
C ALA A 921 19.96 23.71 -54.32
N TYR A 922 20.38 22.80 -55.20
CA TYR A 922 19.48 21.81 -55.79
C TYR A 922 19.00 20.79 -54.75
N LEU A 923 19.93 20.27 -53.93
CA LEU A 923 19.63 19.28 -52.90
C LEU A 923 18.62 19.80 -51.86
N THR A 924 18.81 21.02 -51.35
CA THR A 924 17.87 21.66 -50.42
C THR A 924 16.44 21.62 -50.96
N ARG A 925 16.27 22.05 -52.22
CA ARG A 925 14.96 22.14 -52.87
C ARG A 925 14.32 20.78 -53.08
N ILE A 926 15.10 19.76 -53.50
CA ILE A 926 14.58 18.39 -53.69
C ILE A 926 14.20 17.77 -52.36
N LEU A 927 15.08 17.81 -51.34
CA LEU A 927 14.81 17.24 -50.02
C LEU A 927 13.59 17.90 -49.35
N GLN A 928 13.49 19.23 -49.38
CA GLN A 928 12.32 19.96 -48.88
C GLN A 928 11.02 19.51 -49.58
N SER A 929 11.07 19.37 -50.91
CA SER A 929 9.94 18.92 -51.73
C SER A 929 9.55 17.47 -51.43
N SER A 930 10.53 16.57 -51.23
CA SER A 930 10.31 15.17 -50.87
C SER A 930 9.69 15.02 -49.48
N ILE A 931 10.20 15.73 -48.47
CA ILE A 931 9.64 15.71 -47.10
C ILE A 931 8.18 16.17 -47.13
N ALA A 932 7.90 17.32 -47.74
CA ALA A 932 6.55 17.90 -47.80
C ALA A 932 5.53 17.06 -48.59
N SER A 933 5.97 16.30 -49.61
CA SER A 933 5.07 15.52 -50.47
C SER A 933 4.91 14.04 -50.08
N THR A 934 5.84 13.47 -49.31
CA THR A 934 5.85 12.01 -49.03
C THR A 934 5.91 11.63 -47.55
N GLY A 935 6.15 12.57 -46.63
CA GLY A 935 6.29 12.26 -45.20
C GLY A 935 7.53 11.41 -44.87
N ARG A 936 8.57 11.50 -45.72
CA ARG A 936 9.88 10.84 -45.52
C ARG A 936 10.70 11.55 -44.45
N ASP A 937 10.27 11.37 -43.21
CA ASP A 937 10.90 11.94 -42.00
C ASP A 937 12.36 11.51 -41.82
N ASP A 938 12.74 10.35 -42.36
CA ASP A 938 14.13 9.87 -42.43
C ASP A 938 15.07 10.82 -43.21
N LEU A 939 14.53 11.63 -44.14
CA LEU A 939 15.31 12.62 -44.89
C LEU A 939 15.46 13.97 -44.16
N LYS A 940 14.77 14.20 -43.03
CA LYS A 940 14.84 15.47 -42.28
C LYS A 940 16.27 15.83 -41.86
N LYS A 941 17.04 14.87 -41.36
CA LYS A 941 18.43 15.11 -40.96
C LYS A 941 19.29 15.56 -42.16
N MET A 942 19.22 14.83 -43.28
CA MET A 942 19.97 15.19 -44.50
C MET A 942 19.55 16.56 -45.03
N TYR A 943 18.27 16.93 -44.93
CA TYR A 943 17.78 18.27 -45.27
C TYR A 943 18.42 19.36 -44.39
N TYR A 944 18.48 19.17 -43.08
CA TYR A 944 19.13 20.10 -42.15
C TYR A 944 20.63 20.21 -42.43
N ASP A 945 21.32 19.09 -42.61
CA ASP A 945 22.75 19.04 -42.97
C ASP A 945 23.02 19.76 -44.31
N THR A 946 22.17 19.53 -45.31
CA THR A 946 22.25 20.17 -46.63
C THR A 946 22.06 21.69 -46.53
N GLN A 947 21.03 22.14 -45.81
CA GLN A 947 20.75 23.57 -45.61
C GLN A 947 21.87 24.27 -44.84
N TYR A 948 22.45 23.62 -43.82
CA TYR A 948 23.61 24.11 -43.09
C TYR A 948 24.81 24.25 -44.02
N ASN A 949 25.17 23.19 -44.74
CA ASN A 949 26.34 23.16 -45.61
C ASN A 949 26.24 24.19 -46.75
N LYS A 950 25.05 24.39 -47.32
CA LYS A 950 24.76 25.43 -48.32
C LYS A 950 25.06 26.85 -47.79
N ILE A 951 24.62 27.16 -46.58
CA ILE A 951 24.80 28.48 -45.95
C ILE A 951 26.27 28.69 -45.55
N GLU A 952 26.90 27.69 -44.91
CA GLU A 952 28.32 27.74 -44.55
C GLU A 952 29.20 27.87 -45.81
N ALA A 953 28.86 27.19 -46.92
CA ALA A 953 29.56 27.38 -48.19
C ALA A 953 29.39 28.80 -48.75
N ARG A 954 28.20 29.41 -48.66
CA ARG A 954 27.99 30.81 -49.07
C ARG A 954 28.78 31.77 -48.20
N ARG A 955 28.72 31.60 -46.88
CA ARG A 955 29.49 32.38 -45.91
C ARG A 955 31.00 32.30 -46.21
N LYS A 956 31.54 31.09 -46.35
CA LYS A 956 32.96 30.87 -46.66
C LYS A 956 33.36 31.42 -48.03
N TYR A 957 32.48 31.36 -49.03
CA TYR A 957 32.66 32.06 -50.30
C TYR A 957 32.76 33.58 -50.10
N GLY A 958 31.81 34.18 -49.37
CA GLY A 958 31.80 35.62 -49.05
C GLY A 958 33.07 36.09 -48.33
N ILE A 959 33.58 35.30 -47.37
CA ILE A 959 34.89 35.54 -46.74
C ILE A 959 36.02 35.44 -47.77
N ALA A 960 36.04 34.38 -48.60
CA ALA A 960 37.11 34.13 -49.56
C ALA A 960 37.18 35.15 -50.72
N ILE A 961 36.10 35.87 -51.03
CA ILE A 961 36.07 36.98 -51.99
C ILE A 961 35.96 38.37 -51.34
N ASN A 962 35.87 38.44 -50.01
CA ASN A 962 35.64 39.66 -49.23
C ASN A 962 34.39 40.46 -49.66
N ASP A 963 33.26 39.79 -49.90
CA ASP A 963 31.97 40.40 -50.26
C ASP A 963 30.94 40.29 -49.12
N SER A 964 30.61 41.43 -48.50
CA SER A 964 29.61 41.51 -47.43
C SER A 964 28.22 41.06 -47.89
N LYS A 965 27.89 41.18 -49.19
CA LYS A 965 26.56 40.83 -49.73
C LYS A 965 26.31 39.33 -49.73
N GLU A 966 27.36 38.51 -49.79
CA GLU A 966 27.22 37.05 -49.63
C GLU A 966 27.10 36.65 -48.15
N LEU A 967 27.68 37.43 -47.23
CA LEU A 967 27.46 37.28 -45.79
C LEU A 967 26.04 37.70 -45.38
N GLU A 968 25.55 38.85 -45.87
CA GLU A 968 24.16 39.31 -45.70
C GLU A 968 23.15 38.24 -46.18
N LYS A 969 23.40 37.65 -47.35
CA LYS A 969 22.58 36.53 -47.87
C LYS A 969 22.66 35.29 -46.97
N ALA A 970 23.85 34.91 -46.48
CA ALA A 970 23.99 33.78 -45.56
C ALA A 970 23.25 34.01 -44.23
N LYS A 971 23.34 35.22 -43.67
CA LYS A 971 22.62 35.67 -42.48
C LYS A 971 21.11 35.59 -42.70
N TYR A 972 20.62 36.14 -43.81
CA TYR A 972 19.20 36.10 -44.19
C TYR A 972 18.68 34.67 -44.39
N GLU A 973 19.41 33.82 -45.12
CA GLU A 973 19.02 32.42 -45.34
C GLU A 973 18.97 31.61 -44.04
N THR A 974 19.83 31.94 -43.07
CA THR A 974 19.81 31.33 -41.72
C THR A 974 18.58 31.78 -40.93
N ASN A 975 18.31 33.09 -40.89
CA ASN A 975 17.17 33.65 -40.16
C ASN A 975 15.83 33.12 -40.72
N VAL A 976 15.66 33.13 -42.05
CA VAL A 976 14.46 32.58 -42.71
C VAL A 976 14.28 31.11 -42.37
N PHE A 977 15.35 30.31 -42.35
CA PHE A 977 15.28 28.90 -41.99
C PHE A 977 14.83 28.68 -40.54
N GLY A 978 15.33 29.47 -39.58
CA GLY A 978 14.85 29.45 -38.20
C GLY A 978 13.37 29.81 -38.09
N GLN A 979 12.96 30.92 -38.71
CA GLN A 979 11.58 31.42 -38.60
C GLN A 979 10.51 30.52 -39.24
N ILE A 980 10.84 29.72 -40.26
CA ILE A 980 9.89 28.78 -40.89
C ILE A 980 9.87 27.38 -40.23
N SER A 981 10.85 27.05 -39.39
CA SER A 981 11.03 25.71 -38.84
C SER A 981 10.53 25.64 -37.39
N VAL A 982 9.21 25.49 -37.23
CA VAL A 982 8.51 25.61 -35.94
C VAL A 982 8.93 24.55 -34.90
N ASP A 983 9.34 23.36 -35.36
CA ASP A 983 9.70 22.21 -34.50
C ASP A 983 11.16 21.75 -34.73
N LEU A 984 12.14 22.64 -34.57
CA LEU A 984 13.56 22.24 -34.63
C LEU A 984 14.01 21.52 -33.35
N PRO A 985 14.65 20.33 -33.46
CA PRO A 985 15.38 19.70 -32.36
C PRO A 985 16.45 20.64 -31.78
N ASP A 986 16.72 20.52 -30.47
CA ASP A 986 17.64 21.40 -29.75
C ASP A 986 19.04 21.46 -30.37
N ASP A 987 19.58 20.29 -30.76
CA ASP A 987 20.90 20.15 -31.38
C ASP A 987 20.97 20.77 -32.78
N VAL A 988 19.86 20.71 -33.53
CA VAL A 988 19.75 21.33 -34.86
C VAL A 988 19.63 22.84 -34.72
N TRP A 989 18.74 23.33 -33.84
CA TRP A 989 18.60 24.78 -33.62
C TRP A 989 19.91 25.40 -33.13
N GLU A 990 20.57 24.83 -32.12
CA GLU A 990 21.82 25.39 -31.59
C GLU A 990 22.96 25.38 -32.62
N ARG A 991 23.02 24.36 -33.49
CA ARG A 991 23.97 24.36 -34.61
C ARG A 991 23.72 25.50 -35.60
N PHE A 992 22.46 25.81 -35.92
CA PHE A 992 22.14 26.96 -36.78
C PHE A 992 22.29 28.32 -36.03
N ASN A 993 22.03 28.36 -34.73
CA ASN A 993 22.28 29.52 -33.87
C ASN A 993 23.77 29.90 -33.86
N LYS A 994 24.64 28.91 -33.66
CA LYS A 994 26.10 29.06 -33.72
C LYS A 994 26.59 29.52 -35.09
N LEU A 995 25.99 29.03 -36.18
CA LEU A 995 26.28 29.51 -37.54
C LEU A 995 25.81 30.97 -37.75
N TYR A 996 24.63 31.33 -37.26
CA TYR A 996 24.10 32.70 -37.34
C TYR A 996 25.05 33.69 -36.65
N ARG A 997 25.42 33.40 -35.40
CA ARG A 997 26.39 34.17 -34.62
C ARG A 997 27.74 34.30 -35.32
N GLN A 998 28.24 33.22 -35.93
CA GLN A 998 29.49 33.26 -36.69
C GLN A 998 29.42 34.18 -37.90
N ILE A 999 28.33 34.12 -38.70
CA ILE A 999 28.15 35.01 -39.85
C ILE A 999 28.12 36.49 -39.38
N GLN A 1000 27.44 36.78 -38.27
CA GLN A 1000 27.47 38.11 -37.66
C GLN A 1000 28.88 38.55 -37.24
N THR A 1001 29.66 37.67 -36.60
CA THR A 1001 31.07 37.95 -36.25
C THR A 1001 31.91 38.26 -37.48
N ASP A 1002 31.77 37.52 -38.58
CA ASP A 1002 32.53 37.79 -39.82
C ASP A 1002 32.08 39.10 -40.51
N MET A 1003 30.83 39.53 -40.29
CA MET A 1003 30.31 40.83 -40.74
C MET A 1003 30.73 42.00 -39.83
N GLY A 1004 31.40 41.74 -38.69
CA GLY A 1004 31.76 42.75 -37.70
C GLY A 1004 30.60 43.24 -36.83
N GLU A 1005 29.52 42.46 -36.72
CA GLU A 1005 28.36 42.75 -35.87
C GLU A 1005 28.47 42.08 -34.49
N ASP A 1006 27.78 42.64 -33.49
CA ASP A 1006 27.54 41.98 -32.20
C ASP A 1006 26.65 40.72 -32.38
N PRO A 1007 27.12 39.51 -32.00
CA PRO A 1007 26.37 38.27 -32.25
C PRO A 1007 25.17 38.07 -31.32
N VAL A 1008 23.97 37.96 -31.88
CA VAL A 1008 22.72 37.66 -31.16
C VAL A 1008 22.23 36.23 -31.43
N ASP A 1009 21.34 35.71 -30.59
CA ASP A 1009 20.73 34.39 -30.81
C ASP A 1009 19.74 34.40 -31.99
N LEU A 1010 19.70 33.30 -32.72
CA LEU A 1010 18.71 33.02 -33.77
C LEU A 1010 17.32 32.80 -33.15
N GLU A 1011 16.32 33.59 -33.53
CA GLU A 1011 14.96 33.53 -32.97
C GLU A 1011 14.38 32.10 -33.00
N ARG A 1012 14.01 31.56 -31.83
CA ARG A 1012 13.41 30.22 -31.70
C ARG A 1012 11.90 30.32 -31.53
N ARG A 1013 11.15 29.90 -32.55
CA ARG A 1013 9.71 29.61 -32.40
C ARG A 1013 9.50 28.37 -31.53
N GLN A 1014 8.41 28.39 -30.76
CA GLN A 1014 7.87 27.27 -30.00
C GLN A 1014 6.40 27.07 -30.42
N THR A 1015 5.85 25.89 -30.19
CA THR A 1015 4.43 25.63 -30.47
C THR A 1015 3.53 26.36 -29.47
N ALA A 1016 2.29 26.65 -29.87
CA ALA A 1016 1.29 27.25 -28.97
C ALA A 1016 1.02 26.40 -27.71
N SER A 1017 1.13 25.07 -27.83
CA SER A 1017 1.03 24.14 -26.70
C SER A 1017 2.17 24.30 -25.69
N GLU A 1018 3.39 24.51 -26.18
CA GLU A 1018 4.56 24.76 -25.32
C GLU A 1018 4.52 26.16 -24.70
N THR A 1019 4.00 27.18 -25.39
CA THR A 1019 3.80 28.50 -24.79
C THR A 1019 2.76 28.43 -23.66
N VAL A 1020 1.70 27.65 -23.82
CA VAL A 1020 0.74 27.37 -22.74
C VAL A 1020 1.37 26.57 -21.60
N ALA A 1021 2.21 25.56 -21.90
CA ALA A 1021 2.92 24.78 -20.88
C ALA A 1021 3.94 25.63 -20.09
N ALA A 1022 4.69 26.51 -20.76
CA ALA A 1022 5.66 27.42 -20.13
C ALA A 1022 4.99 28.50 -19.29
N ASN A 1023 3.84 29.03 -19.73
CA ASN A 1023 3.03 29.94 -18.93
C ASN A 1023 2.40 29.23 -17.72
N GLY A 1024 1.94 27.99 -17.88
CA GLY A 1024 1.45 27.15 -16.77
C GLY A 1024 2.55 26.80 -15.76
N ALA A 1025 3.77 26.51 -16.22
CA ALA A 1025 4.93 26.28 -15.35
C ALA A 1025 5.27 27.53 -14.52
N LYS A 1026 5.32 28.72 -15.15
CA LYS A 1026 5.49 30.00 -14.44
C LYS A 1026 4.36 30.32 -13.45
N GLN A 1027 3.19 29.70 -13.61
CA GLN A 1027 2.09 29.79 -12.65
C GLN A 1027 2.24 28.79 -11.49
N LEU A 1028 2.90 27.65 -11.71
CA LEU A 1028 3.15 26.62 -10.70
C LEU A 1028 4.34 26.93 -9.78
N ASP A 1029 5.35 27.64 -10.28
CA ASP A 1029 6.48 28.15 -9.45
C ASP A 1029 6.05 29.25 -8.45
N ALA A 1030 4.80 29.73 -8.52
CA ALA A 1030 4.27 30.83 -7.71
C ALA A 1030 3.44 30.39 -6.48
N GLU A 1031 2.98 29.13 -6.39
CA GLU A 1031 2.09 28.66 -5.30
C GLU A 1031 2.72 27.57 -4.43
N THR A 1032 3.42 27.98 -3.37
CA THR A 1032 3.63 27.12 -2.19
C THR A 1032 2.39 27.23 -1.27
N PRO A 1033 1.71 26.12 -0.94
CA PRO A 1033 0.41 26.18 -0.25
C PRO A 1033 0.54 26.54 1.24
N ALA A 1034 0.47 27.84 1.55
CA ALA A 1034 0.55 28.38 2.90
C ALA A 1034 -0.78 28.98 3.40
N ASN A 1035 -1.56 28.16 4.12
CA ASN A 1035 -2.48 28.57 5.19
C ASN A 1035 -3.67 29.49 4.83
N THR A 1036 -4.63 29.00 4.05
CA THR A 1036 -5.90 29.71 3.73
C THR A 1036 -6.92 29.73 4.88
N GLN A 1037 -6.58 30.32 6.02
CA GLN A 1037 -7.56 30.73 7.06
C GLN A 1037 -7.16 32.05 7.78
N GLN A 1038 -7.37 33.21 7.13
CA GLN A 1038 -8.03 34.37 7.75
C GLN A 1038 -8.26 35.56 6.79
N LYS A 1039 -9.20 36.42 7.19
CA LYS A 1039 -9.49 37.78 6.67
C LYS A 1039 -9.88 37.95 5.19
N VAL A 1040 -11.20 37.96 4.98
CA VAL A 1040 -11.85 38.86 4.02
C VAL A 1040 -11.70 40.31 4.50
N ALA A 1041 -11.66 41.26 3.56
CA ALA A 1041 -11.71 42.72 3.72
C ALA A 1041 -10.53 43.41 4.45
N GLN A 1042 -9.64 44.05 3.68
CA GLN A 1042 -9.58 45.52 3.57
C GLN A 1042 -8.57 45.99 2.49
N GLN A 1043 -8.78 47.19 1.97
CA GLN A 1043 -7.97 47.92 0.99
C GLN A 1043 -8.24 49.44 1.19
N PRO A 1044 -7.34 50.36 0.81
CA PRO A 1044 -5.90 50.40 1.10
C PRO A 1044 -5.47 51.76 1.72
N ALA A 1045 -4.21 51.88 2.16
CA ALA A 1045 -3.31 53.06 2.01
C ALA A 1045 -2.14 53.02 3.02
N THR A 1046 -0.98 53.58 2.63
CA THR A 1046 0.10 54.24 3.43
C THR A 1046 0.53 53.64 4.80
N GLU A 1047 1.81 53.54 5.16
CA GLU A 1047 3.04 54.16 4.63
C GLU A 1047 4.28 53.33 5.05
N ALA A 1048 5.48 53.75 4.63
CA ALA A 1048 6.78 53.18 5.02
C ALA A 1048 7.72 54.33 5.44
N PRO A 1049 8.96 54.10 5.96
CA PRO A 1049 9.65 52.84 6.26
C PRO A 1049 10.29 52.80 7.69
N ALA A 1050 11.04 51.74 8.03
CA ALA A 1050 12.47 51.81 8.45
C ALA A 1050 12.99 50.52 9.13
N GLN A 1051 14.18 50.06 8.67
CA GLN A 1051 15.34 49.51 9.42
C GLN A 1051 15.14 48.55 10.62
N GLY A 1052 15.91 47.46 10.79
CA GLY A 1052 17.01 46.90 9.98
C GLY A 1052 17.90 45.94 10.81
N GLY A 1053 18.56 44.97 10.17
CA GLY A 1053 19.39 43.93 10.84
C GLY A 1053 18.55 42.79 11.44
N SER A 1054 18.58 41.52 11.00
CA SER A 1054 19.59 40.65 10.37
C SER A 1054 20.60 40.01 11.33
N ASN A 1055 20.88 38.72 11.07
CA ASN A 1055 21.87 37.82 11.69
C ASN A 1055 21.67 37.34 13.14
N THR A 1056 22.12 36.15 13.56
CA THR A 1056 22.06 34.74 13.04
C THR A 1056 22.86 33.84 14.00
N MET A 1057 22.52 32.54 14.11
CA MET A 1057 23.28 31.49 14.86
C MET A 1057 23.34 31.70 16.41
N LEU A 1058 23.68 30.73 17.27
CA LEU A 1058 24.03 29.29 17.10
C LEU A 1058 23.41 28.42 18.22
N PHE A 1059 23.56 27.10 18.10
CA PHE A 1059 23.07 26.03 18.99
C PHE A 1059 23.79 25.87 20.36
N LEU A 1060 23.04 25.25 21.29
CA LEU A 1060 23.44 24.19 22.25
C LEU A 1060 24.12 24.49 23.61
N VAL A 1061 24.05 23.45 24.45
CA VAL A 1061 24.60 23.24 25.82
C VAL A 1061 23.90 24.07 26.92
N VAL A 1062 22.86 23.58 27.64
CA VAL A 1062 22.73 22.40 28.55
C VAL A 1062 23.29 22.64 29.96
N ILE A 1063 22.37 22.79 30.92
CA ILE A 1063 22.49 22.64 32.38
C ILE A 1063 23.46 23.58 33.12
N LEU A 1064 22.90 24.47 33.94
CA LEU A 1064 23.35 24.69 35.33
C LEU A 1064 22.22 25.30 36.20
N LEU A 1065 21.94 24.62 37.32
CA LEU A 1065 21.27 25.01 38.59
C LEU A 1065 20.53 26.37 38.73
N GLY A 1066 19.35 26.34 39.38
CA GLY A 1066 19.13 27.23 40.55
C GLY A 1066 17.77 27.92 40.77
N ILE A 1067 16.85 27.22 41.45
CA ILE A 1067 16.03 27.69 42.61
C ILE A 1067 15.18 28.99 42.52
N GLY A 1068 13.89 28.87 42.89
CA GLY A 1068 12.92 29.96 43.13
C GLY A 1068 11.73 29.91 42.14
N GLY A 1069 10.45 29.85 42.54
CA GLY A 1069 9.81 29.99 43.86
C GLY A 1069 9.41 31.45 44.15
N ALA A 1070 8.18 31.79 44.58
CA ALA A 1070 6.97 30.98 44.78
C ALA A 1070 5.71 31.92 44.89
N ALA A 1071 4.57 31.37 45.30
CA ALA A 1071 3.43 32.05 45.93
C ALA A 1071 2.56 33.04 45.10
N ALA A 1072 1.48 32.50 44.55
CA ALA A 1072 0.17 33.17 44.51
C ALA A 1072 -0.93 32.13 44.85
N PHE A 1073 -2.12 32.59 45.25
CA PHE A 1073 -3.28 31.75 45.62
C PHE A 1073 -3.12 30.83 46.84
N TYR A 1074 -2.85 31.44 47.99
CA TYR A 1074 -3.36 30.93 49.27
C TYR A 1074 -4.38 31.96 49.80
N PHE A 1075 -5.68 31.61 49.85
CA PHE A 1075 -6.71 32.05 50.81
C PHE A 1075 -8.12 31.68 50.32
N PHE A 1076 -9.05 31.44 51.26
CA PHE A 1076 -10.42 30.90 51.11
C PHE A 1076 -10.48 29.45 50.58
N GLY A 1077 -11.17 28.51 51.25
CA GLY A 1077 -11.77 28.59 52.58
C GLY A 1077 -12.29 27.23 53.08
N LEU A 1078 -11.94 26.85 54.31
CA LEU A 1078 -12.37 25.59 54.96
C LEU A 1078 -13.60 25.79 55.85
N LYS A 1079 -14.55 24.84 55.82
CA LYS A 1079 -15.28 24.26 56.98
C LYS A 1079 -16.17 23.07 56.54
N PRO A 1080 -16.63 22.17 57.44
CA PRO A 1080 -16.27 20.76 57.23
C PRO A 1080 -17.39 19.72 57.38
N GLY A 1081 -17.10 18.50 56.95
CA GLY A 1081 -17.46 17.31 57.72
C GLY A 1081 -18.60 16.43 57.22
N LYS A 1082 -18.23 15.23 56.72
CA LYS A 1082 -18.90 13.96 57.04
C LYS A 1082 -17.91 12.81 56.80
N LYS A 1083 -17.93 11.81 57.69
CA LYS A 1083 -16.94 10.71 57.68
C LYS A 1083 -17.06 9.87 56.40
N ALA A 1084 -15.99 9.77 55.63
CA ALA A 1084 -15.90 8.81 54.54
C ALA A 1084 -15.98 7.37 55.09
N ARG A 1085 -16.61 6.47 54.34
CA ARG A 1085 -16.64 5.03 54.62
C ARG A 1085 -15.66 4.34 53.66
N PRO A 1086 -14.78 3.43 54.09
CA PRO A 1086 -13.96 2.67 53.17
C PRO A 1086 -14.82 1.70 52.37
N SER A 1087 -14.75 1.75 51.04
CA SER A 1087 -15.49 0.86 50.14
C SER A 1087 -14.62 0.36 48.98
N TYR A 1088 -13.91 -0.75 49.21
CA TYR A 1088 -13.15 -1.47 48.19
C TYR A 1088 -13.60 -2.93 48.10
N GLN A 1089 -14.34 -3.29 47.05
CA GLN A 1089 -14.55 -4.67 46.61
C GLN A 1089 -14.56 -4.71 45.08
N LEU A 1090 -13.68 -5.52 44.48
CA LEU A 1090 -13.64 -5.72 43.04
C LEU A 1090 -14.91 -6.43 42.58
N ALA A 1091 -15.44 -6.03 41.42
CA ALA A 1091 -16.51 -6.76 40.74
C ALA A 1091 -15.98 -8.08 40.14
N SER A 1092 -15.84 -9.09 41.00
CA SER A 1092 -15.70 -10.52 40.65
C SER A 1092 -16.71 -11.30 41.48
N ASN A 1093 -17.25 -12.41 40.97
CA ASN A 1093 -18.44 -13.08 41.52
C ASN A 1093 -18.26 -13.82 42.87
N VAL A 1094 -17.51 -13.32 43.84
CA VAL A 1094 -17.73 -13.59 45.29
C VAL A 1094 -17.24 -12.36 46.05
N THR A 1095 -18.05 -11.77 46.92
CA THR A 1095 -17.50 -10.91 47.98
C THR A 1095 -18.40 -10.85 49.22
N MET A 1096 -17.74 -10.85 50.38
CA MET A 1096 -18.33 -11.07 51.71
C MET A 1096 -18.22 -9.80 52.56
N PRO A 1097 -19.33 -9.13 52.92
CA PRO A 1097 -19.34 -8.01 53.85
C PRO A 1097 -19.90 -8.40 55.23
N SER A 1098 -19.33 -7.79 56.28
CA SER A 1098 -19.78 -7.91 57.68
C SER A 1098 -20.95 -6.97 58.01
N GLU A 1099 -21.64 -7.22 59.13
CA GLU A 1099 -22.82 -6.46 59.58
C GLU A 1099 -22.50 -5.19 60.41
N ILE A 1100 -23.57 -4.55 60.96
CA ILE A 1100 -23.64 -3.45 61.97
C ILE A 1100 -23.85 -2.02 61.37
N PRO A 1101 -24.81 -1.20 61.85
CA PRO A 1101 -26.18 -1.45 62.35
C PRO A 1101 -27.23 -0.60 61.56
N ALA A 1102 -28.48 -0.50 62.03
CA ALA A 1102 -29.58 0.21 61.32
C ALA A 1102 -29.97 1.59 61.93
N PRO A 1103 -30.20 2.64 61.11
CA PRO A 1103 -30.88 3.89 61.48
C PRO A 1103 -32.37 3.92 61.01
N PRO A 1104 -33.21 4.88 61.50
CA PRO A 1104 -34.67 4.78 61.43
C PRO A 1104 -35.34 5.27 60.13
N ALA A 1105 -36.63 4.96 59.99
CA ALA A 1105 -37.46 5.29 58.82
C ALA A 1105 -38.47 6.44 59.08
N PRO A 1106 -38.79 7.25 58.06
CA PRO A 1106 -40.05 8.00 57.95
C PRO A 1106 -41.11 7.28 57.10
N LYS A 1107 -42.37 7.76 57.17
CA LYS A 1107 -43.57 7.19 56.51
C LYS A 1107 -43.99 7.96 55.23
N PRO A 1108 -44.92 7.42 54.40
CA PRO A 1108 -45.14 7.87 53.02
C PRO A 1108 -46.28 8.91 52.85
N SER A 1109 -46.38 9.49 51.64
CA SER A 1109 -47.49 10.35 51.21
C SER A 1109 -47.95 10.07 49.76
N GLN A 1110 -49.26 9.93 49.59
CA GLN A 1110 -50.08 9.73 48.36
C GLN A 1110 -51.50 10.27 48.70
N PRO A 1111 -52.50 10.32 47.80
CA PRO A 1111 -52.50 10.62 46.35
C PRO A 1111 -53.66 11.57 45.91
N ALA A 1112 -53.67 12.02 44.65
CA ALA A 1112 -54.87 12.46 43.89
C ALA A 1112 -54.53 12.36 42.37
N SER A 1113 -55.35 11.92 41.39
CA SER A 1113 -56.81 11.88 41.14
C SER A 1113 -57.39 13.21 40.60
N ALA A 1114 -58.32 13.26 39.61
CA ALA A 1114 -59.04 12.20 38.89
C ALA A 1114 -59.75 12.69 37.59
N LYS A 1115 -60.18 11.74 36.72
CA LYS A 1115 -61.35 11.81 35.77
C LYS A 1115 -61.26 12.86 34.62
N SER A 1116 -61.99 12.80 33.50
CA SER A 1116 -62.84 11.79 32.77
C SER A 1116 -62.88 12.23 31.26
N ALA A 1117 -63.75 11.89 30.30
CA ALA A 1117 -65.00 11.12 30.16
C ALA A 1117 -65.21 10.64 28.69
N LYS A 1118 -66.41 10.13 28.32
CA LYS A 1118 -66.93 9.92 26.94
C LYS A 1118 -68.47 9.95 26.93
N PRO A 1119 -69.12 10.22 25.77
CA PRO A 1119 -70.42 9.67 25.36
C PRO A 1119 -70.31 8.67 24.17
N LYS A 1120 -71.44 8.17 23.62
CA LYS A 1120 -71.49 7.10 22.59
C LYS A 1120 -72.84 7.00 21.83
N ALA A 1121 -72.81 6.97 20.49
CA ALA A 1121 -73.84 6.41 19.58
C ALA A 1121 -73.15 5.81 18.33
N ALA A 1122 -73.45 4.64 17.73
CA ALA A 1122 -74.68 3.85 17.47
C ALA A 1122 -75.44 4.30 16.19
N VAL A 1123 -75.93 3.44 15.27
CA VAL A 1123 -76.49 2.06 15.36
C VAL A 1123 -76.09 1.11 14.18
N ASP A 1124 -76.29 -0.20 14.37
CA ASP A 1124 -76.07 -1.45 13.56
C ASP A 1124 -76.64 -1.58 12.11
N LYS A 1125 -75.93 -2.20 11.13
CA LYS A 1125 -75.97 -3.61 10.55
C LYS A 1125 -77.10 -3.91 9.49
N PRO A 1126 -77.13 -5.04 8.69
CA PRO A 1126 -76.24 -6.24 8.58
C PRO A 1126 -75.85 -6.78 7.15
N ARG A 1127 -74.91 -7.75 7.11
CA ARG A 1127 -74.73 -8.94 6.18
C ARG A 1127 -74.65 -8.82 4.62
N THR A 1128 -73.51 -9.27 4.05
CA THR A 1128 -73.26 -10.19 2.89
C THR A 1128 -74.23 -10.21 1.67
N LYS A 1129 -73.79 -10.29 0.39
CA LYS A 1129 -72.93 -11.34 -0.24
C LYS A 1129 -72.64 -11.04 -1.75
N ALA A 1130 -71.64 -11.73 -2.36
CA ALA A 1130 -71.49 -12.09 -3.80
C ALA A 1130 -70.90 -11.10 -4.86
N GLU A 1131 -70.49 -11.71 -5.99
CA GLU A 1131 -69.80 -11.29 -7.25
C GLU A 1131 -70.74 -10.59 -8.30
N PRO A 1132 -70.33 -10.05 -9.49
CA PRO A 1132 -69.33 -10.61 -10.46
C PRO A 1132 -68.55 -9.64 -11.41
N GLU A 1133 -68.03 -10.21 -12.52
CA GLU A 1133 -67.20 -9.66 -13.63
C GLU A 1133 -67.79 -8.49 -14.49
N LYS A 1134 -67.01 -8.12 -15.56
CA LYS A 1134 -67.36 -7.49 -16.87
C LYS A 1134 -67.33 -5.94 -16.96
N GLU A 1135 -66.95 -5.29 -18.08
CA GLU A 1135 -66.15 -5.67 -19.28
C GLU A 1135 -65.82 -4.43 -20.18
N LYS A 1136 -64.93 -4.60 -21.18
CA LYS A 1136 -64.93 -3.98 -22.56
C LYS A 1136 -64.70 -2.46 -22.84
N ARG A 1137 -63.74 -2.24 -23.78
CA ARG A 1137 -63.79 -1.35 -25.01
C ARG A 1137 -63.63 0.18 -24.82
N LYS A 1138 -63.27 1.04 -25.82
CA LYS A 1138 -62.97 0.99 -27.30
C LYS A 1138 -62.08 2.26 -27.64
N LYS A 1139 -61.61 2.59 -28.86
CA LYS A 1139 -60.65 1.96 -29.81
C LYS A 1139 -60.29 2.94 -30.98
N SER A 1140 -59.00 3.20 -31.26
CA SER A 1140 -58.43 3.67 -32.57
C SER A 1140 -58.63 5.17 -32.98
N PRO A 1141 -57.93 5.71 -34.03
CA PRO A 1141 -57.28 5.01 -35.17
C PRO A 1141 -55.86 5.39 -35.67
N GLU A 1142 -55.24 4.40 -36.35
CA GLU A 1142 -54.38 4.43 -37.57
C GLU A 1142 -53.04 5.21 -37.59
N GLN A 1143 -52.04 4.92 -38.45
CA GLN A 1143 -51.97 4.09 -39.69
C GLN A 1143 -50.60 3.33 -39.87
N SER A 1144 -50.45 2.63 -41.00
CA SER A 1144 -49.30 1.93 -41.67
C SER A 1144 -47.81 2.24 -41.32
N GLU A 1145 -46.76 1.45 -41.67
CA GLU A 1145 -46.59 0.36 -42.65
C GLU A 1145 -45.47 -0.70 -42.34
N SER A 1146 -44.93 -1.38 -43.37
CA SER A 1146 -44.31 -2.72 -43.38
C SER A 1146 -42.86 -2.93 -42.86
N GLY A 1147 -42.49 -4.19 -42.56
CA GLY A 1147 -41.09 -4.61 -42.33
C GLY A 1147 -40.91 -6.14 -42.18
N LYS A 1148 -39.99 -6.77 -42.94
CA LYS A 1148 -39.82 -8.25 -42.99
C LYS A 1148 -38.90 -8.81 -41.88
N GLU A 1149 -39.43 -9.72 -41.06
CA GLU A 1149 -38.63 -10.51 -40.10
C GLU A 1149 -37.68 -11.52 -40.75
N LYS A 1150 -36.61 -11.90 -40.02
CA LYS A 1150 -35.68 -12.99 -40.38
C LYS A 1150 -35.75 -14.12 -39.36
N ARG A 1151 -36.28 -15.28 -39.76
CA ARG A 1151 -36.34 -16.52 -38.95
C ARG A 1151 -34.97 -16.87 -38.33
N LYS A 1152 -34.95 -17.15 -37.04
CA LYS A 1152 -33.81 -17.79 -36.34
C LYS A 1152 -33.79 -19.29 -36.64
N LEU A 1153 -32.60 -19.89 -36.69
CA LEU A 1153 -32.41 -21.33 -36.92
C LEU A 1153 -32.75 -22.13 -35.66
N THR A 1154 -33.31 -23.34 -35.84
CA THR A 1154 -33.64 -24.24 -34.72
C THR A 1154 -32.39 -24.91 -34.12
N PRO A 1155 -32.44 -25.46 -32.89
CA PRO A 1155 -31.32 -26.19 -32.29
C PRO A 1155 -30.80 -27.34 -33.15
N GLU A 1156 -31.70 -28.07 -33.83
CA GLU A 1156 -31.32 -29.15 -34.76
C GLU A 1156 -30.57 -28.62 -35.99
N GLN A 1157 -30.99 -27.50 -36.57
CA GLN A 1157 -30.30 -26.86 -37.69
C GLN A 1157 -28.90 -26.35 -37.28
N ILE A 1158 -28.72 -25.99 -36.01
CA ILE A 1158 -27.41 -25.65 -35.43
C ILE A 1158 -26.56 -26.92 -35.22
N ALA A 1159 -27.14 -28.01 -34.73
CA ALA A 1159 -26.48 -29.31 -34.56
C ALA A 1159 -26.01 -29.90 -35.91
N ALA A 1160 -26.89 -29.94 -36.91
CA ALA A 1160 -26.58 -30.37 -38.27
C ALA A 1160 -25.49 -29.51 -38.92
N ARG A 1161 -25.48 -28.20 -38.69
CA ARG A 1161 -24.38 -27.32 -39.13
C ARG A 1161 -23.06 -27.61 -38.43
N LYS A 1162 -23.05 -27.93 -37.12
CA LYS A 1162 -21.84 -28.36 -36.41
C LYS A 1162 -21.32 -29.70 -36.96
N ALA A 1163 -22.19 -30.69 -37.14
CA ALA A 1163 -21.82 -31.99 -37.70
C ALA A 1163 -21.24 -31.87 -39.12
N LYS A 1164 -21.80 -31.00 -39.97
CA LYS A 1164 -21.26 -30.75 -41.32
C LYS A 1164 -19.96 -29.93 -41.32
N LEU A 1165 -19.67 -29.18 -40.25
CA LEU A 1165 -18.37 -28.48 -40.08
C LEU A 1165 -17.27 -29.41 -39.53
N ALA A 1166 -17.64 -30.40 -38.72
CA ALA A 1166 -16.71 -31.39 -38.17
C ALA A 1166 -16.22 -32.44 -39.20
N LYS A 1167 -16.82 -32.48 -40.40
CA LYS A 1167 -16.44 -33.34 -41.53
C LYS A 1167 -15.70 -32.60 -42.66
N MET A 1168 -15.36 -31.32 -42.49
CA MET A 1168 -14.64 -30.53 -43.49
C MET A 1168 -13.13 -30.51 -43.23
N SER A 1169 -12.33 -30.45 -44.29
CA SER A 1169 -10.87 -30.38 -44.17
C SER A 1169 -10.39 -29.04 -43.56
N PRO A 1170 -9.16 -28.97 -43.00
CA PRO A 1170 -8.59 -27.71 -42.53
C PRO A 1170 -8.56 -26.62 -43.62
N GLU A 1171 -8.35 -27.02 -44.87
CA GLU A 1171 -8.27 -26.13 -46.04
C GLU A 1171 -9.65 -25.61 -46.45
N GLU A 1172 -10.68 -26.47 -46.45
CA GLU A 1172 -12.08 -26.04 -46.67
C GLU A 1172 -12.51 -25.03 -45.59
N ILE A 1173 -12.13 -25.27 -44.33
CA ILE A 1173 -12.42 -24.37 -43.21
C ILE A 1173 -11.66 -23.04 -43.38
N ALA A 1174 -10.42 -23.07 -43.86
CA ALA A 1174 -9.62 -21.86 -44.15
C ALA A 1174 -10.23 -21.05 -45.31
N ALA A 1175 -10.52 -21.67 -46.45
CA ALA A 1175 -11.16 -21.05 -47.61
C ALA A 1175 -12.52 -20.43 -47.23
N ARG A 1176 -13.32 -21.14 -46.42
CA ARG A 1176 -14.62 -20.65 -45.94
C ARG A 1176 -14.50 -19.46 -44.98
N LYS A 1177 -13.47 -19.42 -44.12
CA LYS A 1177 -13.13 -18.25 -43.30
C LYS A 1177 -12.72 -17.06 -44.18
N ALA A 1178 -11.86 -17.28 -45.18
CA ALA A 1178 -11.42 -16.24 -46.11
C ALA A 1178 -12.60 -15.63 -46.91
N ALA A 1179 -13.53 -16.46 -47.39
CA ALA A 1179 -14.75 -16.01 -48.06
C ALA A 1179 -15.64 -15.13 -47.15
N ILE A 1180 -15.79 -15.50 -45.87
CA ILE A 1180 -16.55 -14.71 -44.88
C ILE A 1180 -15.84 -13.38 -44.57
N ALA A 1181 -14.51 -13.37 -44.46
CA ALA A 1181 -13.72 -12.16 -44.28
C ALA A 1181 -13.86 -11.20 -45.48
N LYS A 1182 -13.72 -11.72 -46.72
CA LYS A 1182 -13.89 -10.96 -47.96
C LYS A 1182 -15.31 -10.36 -48.07
N LYS A 1183 -16.35 -11.10 -47.65
CA LYS A 1183 -17.74 -10.61 -47.61
C LYS A 1183 -17.97 -9.54 -46.54
N LYS A 1184 -17.36 -9.65 -45.35
CA LYS A 1184 -17.38 -8.58 -44.33
C LYS A 1184 -16.65 -7.31 -44.80
N ALA A 1185 -15.50 -7.45 -45.45
CA ALA A 1185 -14.75 -6.32 -45.99
C ALA A 1185 -15.54 -5.53 -47.06
N ALA A 1186 -16.28 -6.23 -47.92
CA ALA A 1186 -17.19 -5.60 -48.88
C ALA A 1186 -18.32 -4.79 -48.20
N GLN A 1187 -18.97 -5.37 -47.17
CA GLN A 1187 -20.01 -4.66 -46.40
C GLN A 1187 -19.47 -3.44 -45.64
N ALA A 1188 -18.25 -3.54 -45.09
CA ALA A 1188 -17.58 -2.42 -44.42
C ALA A 1188 -17.21 -1.27 -45.38
N LYS A 1189 -16.92 -1.55 -46.66
CA LYS A 1189 -16.76 -0.50 -47.69
C LYS A 1189 -18.10 0.20 -48.00
N GLN A 1190 -19.19 -0.55 -48.17
CA GLN A 1190 -20.51 0.05 -48.43
C GLN A 1190 -20.99 0.96 -47.29
N GLN A 1191 -20.74 0.60 -46.02
CA GLN A 1191 -21.11 1.44 -44.87
C GLN A 1191 -20.25 2.72 -44.69
N LYS A 1192 -19.16 2.89 -45.45
CA LYS A 1192 -18.35 4.12 -45.43
C LYS A 1192 -18.75 5.16 -46.49
N GLN A 1193 -19.66 4.83 -47.41
CA GLN A 1193 -20.11 5.73 -48.49
C GLN A 1193 -21.47 6.40 -48.21
N SER A 1194 -22.05 6.21 -47.02
CA SER A 1194 -23.41 6.66 -46.68
C SER A 1194 -23.50 7.32 -45.30
N ARG A 1195 -22.91 8.53 -45.17
CA ARG A 1195 -23.18 9.48 -44.09
C ARG A 1195 -23.40 10.89 -44.66
N PRO A 1196 -24.52 11.58 -44.36
CA PRO A 1196 -24.71 12.99 -44.69
C PRO A 1196 -23.80 13.92 -43.88
N ARG A 1197 -23.68 15.17 -44.33
CA ARG A 1197 -23.22 16.30 -43.49
C ARG A 1197 -24.39 16.82 -42.63
N PRO A 1198 -24.13 17.37 -41.44
CA PRO A 1198 -25.09 18.22 -40.72
C PRO A 1198 -24.91 19.70 -41.12
N ASP A 1199 -26.02 20.44 -41.18
CA ASP A 1199 -26.04 21.89 -41.38
C ASP A 1199 -26.58 22.59 -40.12
N GLY A 1200 -26.10 23.82 -39.87
CA GLY A 1200 -26.64 24.76 -38.88
C GLY A 1200 -26.22 24.57 -37.40
N GLU A 1201 -26.16 25.63 -36.58
CA GLU A 1201 -26.15 27.06 -36.91
C GLU A 1201 -25.73 27.91 -35.69
N SER A 1202 -24.99 28.99 -35.90
CA SER A 1202 -25.18 30.28 -35.21
C SER A 1202 -24.24 31.34 -35.80
N LYS A 1203 -24.76 32.57 -35.95
CA LYS A 1203 -23.97 33.79 -36.08
C LYS A 1203 -24.17 34.64 -34.83
N ASP A 1204 -23.19 35.51 -34.60
CA ASP A 1204 -23.25 36.83 -33.94
C ASP A 1204 -22.22 36.96 -32.80
N ALA A 1205 -21.63 38.17 -32.72
CA ALA A 1205 -20.38 38.54 -32.05
C ALA A 1205 -19.10 37.99 -32.73
#